data_AF-A0A8X8BEZ0-F1
#
_entry.id   AF-A0A8X8BEZ0-F1
#
_cell.length_a   1.000
_cell.length_b   1.000
_cell.length_c   1.000
_cell.angle_alpha   90.00
_cell.angle_beta   90.00
_cell.angle_gamma   90.00
#
_symmetry.space_group_name_H-M   'P 1'
#
loop_
_entity.id
_entity.type
_entity.pdbx_description
1 polymer ?
#
loop_
_entity_poly.entity_id
_entity_poly.type
_entity_poly.pdbx_seq_one_letter_code
_entity_poly.pdbx_strand_id
1 'polypeptide(L)'
;MPCPIRSLDSPCTLALLVGFQFAFVVYFSLGGFKGMVSVLIRSSEPQFDYSKTQDVYTNLSLMSSSLSKPETSRDENRVYLKDCPEISPYLVGPVTVLLSSAYSVSQIQQKNPLVALGGRYHPPDCEPRHHTAVIIPYRNRQAHLNILLYHLHPFLQRQQLHYGIYIIHQAGNSTFNRAKLLNVGVREALRDDDWDCLFLHDVDLLPENDKNLYMCDPTSPKHVSVAMDKFGYRLPYSQYFGGVSALTPDQYLKMNGFPNEYWGWGGEDDDIAARVRLSGMKIVRPPMSVGHYKMIRHRGDRGNEENPHRFDLLLRTRRSWRQDGINTLTYNLLSKSLQPLYTNVSVDIGDDPNKNRKKGSNNAQLAVIASVKTTHLSHASAGSTAGLEEEKTTLIVIPLQRQFVQLCNAISSVTGPLNEEEKTSETMKTIIELKTPPLPVDYPLENEDGKSTEDKESFHKGNTNLRWVRWNGSLPHGAISFPNPKCSRVDYVSKFMNNAGFYTPSKGSHCYYSMSDKEERSDTFDILVNKDYFEPLVWKSGRFGSVPANSVKACALAGVFVGRTSHGLGKVVPKHKACFCPYEGNEYCHNFYDVLTISEENYFQQMFDIIYKTELKTVVRQSNKILGNTTIDNLHDHCVQTSLQIQIRFAMEKCWDIGRSTAAGVETQITAHVPYFDKKQITLGAKKTFQCNKGTVLLEEKIHEMHQIFNINIPARSKSTVQIQGEIINACIPFTAKLKRKYKSGPRQTSIKGVFKTASYEDFKAIVDQFQSTET
;
A
#
# COMPACT_ATOMS: atom_id res chain seq x y z
N MET A 1 -20.46 83.45 -14.07
CA MET A 1 -21.35 82.32 -14.41
C MET A 1 -20.76 81.04 -13.82
N PRO A 2 -21.47 80.32 -12.96
CA PRO A 2 -21.00 79.06 -12.39
C PRO A 2 -21.32 77.89 -13.33
N CYS A 3 -20.42 76.92 -13.41
CA CYS A 3 -20.64 75.63 -14.08
C CYS A 3 -21.48 74.73 -13.15
N PRO A 4 -22.60 74.13 -13.59
CA PRO A 4 -23.49 73.41 -12.71
C PRO A 4 -23.00 71.97 -12.46
N ILE A 5 -23.01 71.60 -11.19
CA ILE A 5 -22.93 70.24 -10.67
C ILE A 5 -24.09 69.44 -11.28
N ARG A 6 -23.82 68.44 -12.14
CA ARG A 6 -24.84 67.50 -12.64
C ARG A 6 -24.84 66.20 -11.86
N SER A 7 -25.80 66.15 -10.94
CA SER A 7 -26.57 65.04 -10.37
C SER A 7 -26.13 63.60 -10.65
N LEU A 8 -25.93 62.88 -9.56
CA LEU A 8 -25.76 61.42 -9.47
C LEU A 8 -27.10 60.65 -9.54
N ASP A 9 -28.11 61.19 -10.24
CA ASP A 9 -29.51 60.73 -10.18
C ASP A 9 -30.03 60.14 -11.49
N SER A 10 -29.17 59.50 -12.29
CA SER A 10 -29.64 58.68 -13.42
C SER A 10 -29.84 57.23 -12.94
N PRO A 11 -31.00 56.61 -13.22
CA PRO A 11 -31.27 55.20 -12.89
C PRO A 11 -30.19 54.26 -13.44
N CYS A 12 -29.57 54.61 -14.57
CA CYS A 12 -28.47 53.84 -15.14
C CYS A 12 -27.19 53.92 -14.30
N THR A 13 -26.89 55.07 -13.70
CA THR A 13 -25.69 55.24 -12.86
C THR A 13 -25.83 54.48 -11.54
N LEU A 14 -27.04 54.49 -10.96
CA LEU A 14 -27.37 53.70 -9.78
C LEU A 14 -27.35 52.19 -10.08
N ALA A 15 -27.90 51.77 -11.21
CA ALA A 15 -27.85 50.37 -11.65
C ALA A 15 -26.42 49.89 -11.93
N LEU A 16 -25.56 50.75 -12.48
CA LEU A 16 -24.13 50.46 -12.66
C LEU A 16 -23.39 50.32 -11.32
N LEU A 17 -23.67 51.21 -10.35
CA LEU A 17 -23.07 51.12 -9.01
C LEU A 17 -23.53 49.87 -8.25
N VAL A 18 -24.82 49.53 -8.32
CA VAL A 18 -25.36 48.30 -7.74
C VAL A 18 -24.79 47.08 -8.46
N GLY A 19 -24.67 47.12 -9.78
CA GLY A 19 -24.04 46.06 -10.57
C GLY A 19 -22.57 45.85 -10.21
N PHE A 20 -21.80 46.94 -10.02
CA PHE A 20 -20.42 46.88 -9.57
C PHE A 20 -20.31 46.38 -8.13
N GLN A 21 -21.17 46.82 -7.20
CA GLN A 21 -21.20 46.29 -5.85
C GLN A 21 -21.55 44.80 -5.83
N PHE A 22 -22.51 44.36 -6.66
CA PHE A 22 -22.88 42.95 -6.76
C PHE A 22 -21.75 42.12 -7.36
N ALA A 23 -21.09 42.60 -8.42
CA ALA A 23 -19.93 41.97 -9.02
C ALA A 23 -18.74 41.91 -8.05
N PHE A 24 -18.53 42.97 -7.25
CA PHE A 24 -17.51 43.02 -6.21
C PHE A 24 -17.82 42.01 -5.10
N VAL A 25 -19.04 41.99 -4.58
CA VAL A 25 -19.47 41.00 -3.55
C VAL A 25 -19.40 39.57 -4.09
N VAL A 26 -19.79 39.32 -5.34
CA VAL A 26 -19.66 38.00 -6.00
C VAL A 26 -18.19 37.62 -6.17
N TYR A 27 -17.34 38.54 -6.62
CA TYR A 27 -15.89 38.30 -6.76
C TYR A 27 -15.23 37.99 -5.41
N PHE A 28 -15.58 38.71 -4.34
CA PHE A 28 -15.03 38.46 -3.00
C PHE A 28 -15.62 37.23 -2.32
N SER A 29 -16.91 36.92 -2.52
CA SER A 29 -17.54 35.70 -1.99
C SER A 29 -17.10 34.42 -2.70
N LEU A 30 -16.66 34.52 -3.97
CA LEU A 30 -16.02 33.44 -4.73
C LEU A 30 -14.50 33.38 -4.54
N GLY A 31 -13.93 34.22 -3.66
CA GLY A 31 -12.52 34.13 -3.24
C GLY A 31 -11.52 34.86 -4.13
N GLY A 32 -11.92 35.93 -4.82
CA GLY A 32 -11.15 36.66 -5.82
C GLY A 32 -9.75 37.13 -5.40
N PHE A 33 -9.49 37.37 -4.11
CA PHE A 33 -8.14 37.71 -3.64
C PHE A 33 -7.17 36.52 -3.55
N LYS A 34 -7.67 35.27 -3.50
CA LYS A 34 -6.83 34.08 -3.37
C LYS A 34 -6.04 33.75 -4.65
N GLY A 35 -6.54 34.17 -5.82
CA GLY A 35 -5.87 33.93 -7.11
C GLY A 35 -4.68 34.85 -7.40
N MET A 36 -4.68 36.08 -6.88
CA MET A 36 -3.55 37.01 -7.08
C MET A 36 -2.47 36.87 -6.01
N VAL A 37 -2.82 36.52 -4.77
CA VAL A 37 -1.83 36.29 -3.71
C VAL A 37 -1.12 34.94 -3.86
N SER A 38 -1.77 33.91 -4.43
CA SER A 38 -1.11 32.62 -4.72
C SER A 38 -0.07 32.69 -5.84
N VAL A 39 -0.08 33.75 -6.66
CA VAL A 39 0.92 33.99 -7.70
C VAL A 39 2.12 34.78 -7.14
N LEU A 40 1.94 35.54 -6.07
CA LEU A 40 2.98 36.39 -5.47
C LEU A 40 3.66 35.78 -4.23
N ILE A 41 3.12 34.70 -3.66
CA ILE A 41 3.77 33.94 -2.59
C ILE A 41 3.87 32.48 -3.01
N ARG A 42 4.89 32.16 -3.83
CA ARG A 42 5.46 30.80 -3.82
C ARG A 42 6.18 30.65 -2.49
N SER A 43 5.45 30.30 -1.43
CA SER A 43 6.09 29.67 -0.28
C SER A 43 6.65 28.35 -0.78
N SER A 44 7.96 28.25 -0.92
CA SER A 44 8.64 26.99 -1.18
C SER A 44 8.20 26.01 -0.08
N GLU A 45 7.39 25.01 -0.42
CA GLU A 45 7.08 23.95 0.52
C GLU A 45 8.41 23.34 1.00
N PRO A 46 8.60 23.13 2.31
CA PRO A 46 9.85 22.56 2.81
C PRO A 46 10.05 21.18 2.20
N GLN A 47 11.12 21.03 1.42
CA GLN A 47 11.51 19.77 0.81
C GLN A 47 12.35 18.99 1.82
N PHE A 48 11.85 17.84 2.27
CA PHE A 48 12.56 16.95 3.18
C PHE A 48 13.18 15.80 2.40
N ASP A 49 14.45 15.50 2.71
CA ASP A 49 15.15 14.36 2.17
C ASP A 49 14.93 13.13 3.07
N TYR A 50 13.96 12.29 2.69
CA TYR A 50 13.66 11.04 3.40
C TYR A 50 14.70 9.93 3.20
N SER A 51 15.77 10.16 2.43
CA SER A 51 16.92 9.25 2.41
C SER A 51 17.82 9.44 3.63
N LYS A 52 17.71 10.58 4.32
CA LYS A 52 18.46 10.94 5.53
C LYS A 52 17.52 11.04 6.72
N THR A 53 17.28 9.91 7.36
CA THR A 53 16.39 9.83 8.52
C THR A 53 17.18 9.73 9.82
N GLN A 54 16.59 10.21 10.92
CA GLN A 54 17.15 10.07 12.26
C GLN A 54 16.51 8.89 13.01
N ASP A 55 17.14 8.39 14.07
CA ASP A 55 16.52 7.38 14.92
C ASP A 55 15.34 7.98 15.71
N VAL A 56 14.30 7.19 15.96
CA VAL A 56 13.09 7.68 16.62
C VAL A 56 13.31 8.05 18.09
N TYR A 57 14.44 7.72 18.72
CA TYR A 57 14.83 8.15 20.08
C TYR A 57 15.87 9.28 20.08
N THR A 58 16.23 9.83 18.91
CA THR A 58 17.18 10.95 18.83
C THR A 58 16.69 12.15 19.66
N ASN A 59 17.61 12.84 20.32
CA ASN A 59 17.37 13.99 21.21
C ASN A 59 16.49 13.74 22.45
N LEU A 60 15.97 12.53 22.67
CA LEU A 60 15.10 12.27 23.83
C LEU A 60 15.86 12.36 25.17
N SER A 61 17.15 12.01 25.20
CA SER A 61 18.01 12.13 26.38
C SER A 61 18.29 13.58 26.79
N LEU A 62 18.13 14.55 25.87
CA LEU A 62 18.25 15.97 26.20
C LEU A 62 17.07 16.45 27.06
N MET A 63 15.94 15.75 26.99
CA MET A 63 14.76 16.06 27.81
C MET A 63 14.92 15.55 29.25
N SER A 64 15.63 14.43 29.45
CA SER A 64 15.85 13.84 30.77
C SER A 64 16.97 14.50 31.56
N SER A 65 17.94 15.17 30.90
CA SER A 65 19.02 15.90 31.59
C SER A 65 18.52 17.12 32.37
N SER A 66 17.33 17.64 32.04
CA SER A 66 16.66 18.71 32.79
C SER A 66 16.28 18.33 34.23
N LEU A 67 16.14 17.02 34.52
CA LEU A 67 15.82 16.49 35.85
C LEU A 67 17.01 16.51 36.84
N SER A 68 18.22 16.84 36.38
CA SER A 68 19.47 16.64 37.15
C SER A 68 20.02 17.89 37.86
N LYS A 69 19.30 19.02 37.89
CA LYS A 69 19.71 20.16 38.72
C LYS A 69 19.25 19.95 40.17
N PRO A 70 20.17 19.81 41.15
CA PRO A 70 19.77 19.72 42.55
C PRO A 70 19.26 21.09 43.01
N GLU A 71 17.97 21.16 43.35
CA GLU A 71 17.37 22.31 44.02
C GLU A 71 17.99 22.48 45.41
N THR A 72 18.86 23.47 45.53
CA THR A 72 19.21 24.08 46.82
C THR A 72 18.32 25.29 47.02
N SER A 73 17.13 25.07 47.59
CA SER A 73 16.46 25.95 48.57
C SER A 73 14.99 25.56 48.65
N ARG A 74 14.58 25.20 49.87
CA ARG A 74 13.16 25.18 50.26
C ARG A 74 12.71 26.63 50.28
N ASP A 75 11.86 27.02 49.35
CA ASP A 75 11.06 28.23 49.48
C ASP A 75 9.65 27.94 48.94
N GLU A 76 8.63 28.21 49.76
CA GLU A 76 7.21 27.91 49.54
C GLU A 76 6.54 28.82 48.49
N ASN A 77 7.17 29.01 47.33
CA ASN A 77 6.58 29.70 46.19
C ASN A 77 6.38 28.71 45.04
N ARG A 78 5.13 28.50 44.63
CA ARG A 78 4.76 27.76 43.40
C ARG A 78 5.61 28.31 42.24
N VAL A 79 6.59 27.53 41.79
CA VAL A 79 7.37 27.83 40.60
C VAL A 79 6.43 27.65 39.41
N TYR A 80 5.90 28.74 38.87
CA TYR A 80 5.16 28.72 37.61
C TYR A 80 6.16 28.37 36.50
N LEU A 81 6.07 27.15 35.97
CA LEU A 81 6.81 26.77 34.76
C LEU A 81 6.38 27.68 33.61
N LYS A 82 7.34 28.07 32.77
CA LYS A 82 7.02 28.80 31.54
C LYS A 82 6.35 27.85 30.56
N ASP A 83 5.46 28.37 29.73
CA ASP A 83 4.91 27.62 28.60
C ASP A 83 6.02 27.03 27.72
N CYS A 84 5.79 25.84 27.19
CA CYS A 84 6.65 25.26 26.16
C CYS A 84 6.70 26.18 24.93
N PRO A 85 7.83 26.21 24.20
CA PRO A 85 7.95 27.02 22.99
C PRO A 85 6.92 26.59 21.93
N GLU A 86 6.48 27.54 21.08
CA GLU A 86 5.52 27.24 20.00
C GLU A 86 6.01 26.14 19.05
N ILE A 87 7.32 26.13 18.79
CA ILE A 87 8.00 25.07 18.05
C ILE A 87 8.98 24.40 19.01
N SER A 88 8.77 23.12 19.27
CA SER A 88 9.67 22.35 20.12
C SER A 88 11.09 22.35 19.53
N PRO A 89 12.13 22.61 20.35
CA PRO A 89 13.52 22.56 19.93
C PRO A 89 14.03 21.13 19.74
N TYR A 90 13.25 20.13 20.16
CA TYR A 90 13.65 18.72 20.11
C TYR A 90 13.33 18.05 18.78
N LEU A 91 12.49 18.66 17.93
CA LEU A 91 12.07 18.11 16.64
C LEU A 91 13.26 17.84 15.70
N VAL A 92 13.28 16.68 15.07
CA VAL A 92 14.39 16.24 14.21
C VAL A 92 14.03 16.16 12.72
N GLY A 93 12.75 16.26 12.37
CA GLY A 93 12.26 16.08 11.00
C GLY A 93 12.05 14.60 10.66
N PRO A 94 12.53 14.13 9.49
CA PRO A 94 12.36 12.74 9.06
C PRO A 94 12.96 11.72 10.05
N VAL A 95 12.16 10.71 10.43
CA VAL A 95 12.53 9.64 11.36
C VAL A 95 12.44 8.27 10.70
N THR A 96 13.35 7.38 11.12
CA THR A 96 13.43 6.01 10.62
C THR A 96 12.33 5.17 11.27
N VAL A 97 11.50 4.53 10.44
CA VAL A 97 10.46 3.62 10.92
C VAL A 97 10.89 2.16 10.70
N LEU A 98 11.06 1.44 11.81
CA LEU A 98 11.48 0.04 11.88
C LEU A 98 10.28 -0.89 12.05
N LEU A 99 9.96 -1.67 11.02
CA LEU A 99 8.85 -2.62 11.06
C LEU A 99 9.21 -3.94 11.77
N SER A 100 10.50 -4.21 11.98
CA SER A 100 11.01 -5.40 12.68
C SER A 100 11.42 -5.03 14.09
N SER A 101 10.45 -4.80 14.98
CA SER A 101 10.74 -4.48 16.38
C SER A 101 10.36 -5.69 17.24
N ALA A 102 11.37 -6.45 17.68
CA ALA A 102 11.23 -7.55 18.64
C ALA A 102 11.11 -7.05 20.10
N TYR A 103 10.81 -5.76 20.30
CA TYR A 103 10.81 -5.16 21.63
C TYR A 103 9.61 -5.60 22.46
N SER A 104 9.88 -6.04 23.69
CA SER A 104 8.86 -6.26 24.69
C SER A 104 8.31 -4.93 25.23
N VAL A 105 7.11 -4.96 25.81
CA VAL A 105 6.51 -3.80 26.49
C VAL A 105 7.45 -3.23 27.56
N SER A 106 8.14 -4.10 28.32
CA SER A 106 9.12 -3.70 29.34
C SER A 106 10.34 -2.98 28.77
N GLN A 107 10.85 -3.41 27.61
CA GLN A 107 11.97 -2.74 26.94
C GLN A 107 11.55 -1.35 26.42
N ILE A 108 10.33 -1.24 25.89
CA ILE A 108 9.79 0.06 25.43
C ILE A 108 9.61 1.00 26.64
N GLN A 109 9.10 0.49 27.77
CA GLN A 109 8.98 1.26 29.00
C GLN A 109 10.32 1.77 29.51
N GLN A 110 11.35 0.91 29.56
CA GLN A 110 12.70 1.32 29.97
C GLN A 110 13.29 2.42 29.08
N LYS A 111 12.96 2.42 27.78
CA LYS A 111 13.38 3.46 26.82
C LYS A 111 12.59 4.76 26.95
N ASN A 112 11.44 4.76 27.63
CA ASN A 112 10.56 5.91 27.81
C ASN A 112 10.30 6.18 29.30
N PRO A 113 11.33 6.52 30.10
CA PRO A 113 11.22 6.66 31.55
C PRO A 113 10.31 7.81 32.00
N LEU A 114 10.06 8.80 31.13
CA LEU A 114 9.17 9.93 31.41
C LEU A 114 7.68 9.60 31.17
N VAL A 115 7.38 8.45 30.56
CA VAL A 115 6.00 8.01 30.35
C VAL A 115 5.48 7.37 31.64
N ALA A 116 4.47 7.99 32.22
CA ALA A 116 3.78 7.52 33.42
C ALA A 116 2.73 6.45 33.08
N LEU A 117 2.27 5.77 34.14
CA LEU A 117 1.22 4.76 34.07
C LEU A 117 -0.03 5.28 33.33
N GLY A 118 -0.62 4.44 32.48
CA GLY A 118 -1.69 4.81 31.57
C GLY A 118 -1.20 5.37 30.23
N GLY A 119 0.12 5.38 29.98
CA GLY A 119 0.70 5.98 28.77
C GLY A 119 0.56 7.49 28.77
N ARG A 120 0.69 8.08 29.95
CA ARG A 120 0.58 9.52 30.19
C ARG A 120 1.95 10.16 30.11
N TYR A 121 2.02 11.36 29.57
CA TYR A 121 3.26 12.13 29.54
C TYR A 121 2.95 13.61 29.64
N HIS A 122 3.78 14.31 30.41
CA HIS A 122 3.80 15.76 30.57
C HIS A 122 5.27 16.22 30.52
N PRO A 123 5.62 17.27 29.75
CA PRO A 123 7.00 17.78 29.69
C PRO A 123 7.50 18.21 31.08
N PRO A 124 8.67 17.76 31.54
CA PRO A 124 9.14 18.07 32.90
C PRO A 124 9.64 19.51 33.07
N ASP A 125 9.93 20.21 31.98
CA ASP A 125 10.67 21.47 31.94
C ASP A 125 9.84 22.69 31.52
N CYS A 126 8.57 22.50 31.13
CA CYS A 126 7.67 23.57 30.68
C CYS A 126 6.20 23.16 30.76
N GLU A 127 5.30 24.14 30.79
CA GLU A 127 3.86 23.88 30.73
C GLU A 127 3.43 23.64 29.27
N PRO A 128 2.85 22.48 28.94
CA PRO A 128 2.46 22.14 27.57
C PRO A 128 1.31 23.01 27.07
N ARG A 129 1.44 23.48 25.82
CA ARG A 129 0.40 24.30 25.17
C ARG A 129 -0.79 23.49 24.64
N HIS A 130 -0.63 22.17 24.53
CA HIS A 130 -1.56 21.30 23.81
C HIS A 130 -1.75 19.98 24.55
N HIS A 131 -3.00 19.65 24.82
CA HIS A 131 -3.43 18.40 25.46
C HIS A 131 -4.04 17.47 24.41
N THR A 132 -3.38 16.35 24.13
CA THR A 132 -3.79 15.42 23.06
C THR A 132 -4.10 14.02 23.58
N ALA A 133 -5.35 13.57 23.42
CA ALA A 133 -5.72 12.17 23.57
C ALA A 133 -5.51 11.40 22.26
N VAL A 134 -4.65 10.38 22.25
CA VAL A 134 -4.46 9.49 21.11
C VAL A 134 -5.33 8.24 21.31
N ILE A 135 -6.30 8.04 20.44
CA ILE A 135 -7.33 7.00 20.55
C ILE A 135 -7.15 6.00 19.41
N ILE A 136 -6.91 4.74 19.77
CA ILE A 136 -6.57 3.67 18.83
C ILE A 136 -7.59 2.53 18.95
N PRO A 137 -8.37 2.23 17.89
CA PRO A 137 -9.28 1.10 17.87
C PRO A 137 -8.47 -0.20 17.69
N TYR A 138 -8.75 -1.23 18.49
CA TYR A 138 -7.83 -2.36 18.62
C TYR A 138 -8.54 -3.70 18.78
N ARG A 139 -8.02 -4.74 18.11
CA ARG A 139 -8.29 -6.16 18.38
C ARG A 139 -7.18 -7.04 17.82
N ASN A 140 -6.66 -7.97 18.62
CA ASN A 140 -5.75 -9.05 18.19
C ASN A 140 -4.53 -8.60 17.35
N ARG A 141 -3.90 -7.46 17.67
CA ARG A 141 -2.76 -6.90 16.92
C ARG A 141 -1.58 -6.50 17.80
N GLN A 142 -1.21 -7.36 18.76
CA GLN A 142 -0.22 -7.01 19.79
C GLN A 142 1.15 -6.63 19.20
N ALA A 143 1.59 -7.33 18.16
CA ALA A 143 2.85 -7.00 17.48
C ALA A 143 2.82 -5.59 16.85
N HIS A 144 1.69 -5.20 16.24
CA HIS A 144 1.55 -3.86 15.67
C HIS A 144 1.51 -2.80 16.75
N LEU A 145 0.80 -3.08 17.86
CA LEU A 145 0.73 -2.17 18.99
C LEU A 145 2.12 -1.94 19.60
N ASN A 146 2.93 -2.98 19.77
CA ASN A 146 4.30 -2.82 20.28
C ASN A 146 5.16 -1.96 19.35
N ILE A 147 5.08 -2.18 18.03
CA ILE A 147 5.77 -1.36 17.03
C ILE A 147 5.28 0.10 17.12
N LEU A 148 3.97 0.31 17.21
CA LEU A 148 3.39 1.65 17.34
C LEU A 148 3.88 2.37 18.60
N LEU A 149 3.78 1.75 19.76
CA LEU A 149 4.22 2.35 21.04
C LEU A 149 5.73 2.66 21.02
N TYR A 150 6.55 1.77 20.45
CA TYR A 150 7.99 2.00 20.31
C TYR A 150 8.31 3.28 19.53
N HIS A 151 7.55 3.58 18.46
CA HIS A 151 7.78 4.76 17.62
C HIS A 151 7.05 6.00 18.15
N LEU A 152 5.82 5.85 18.63
CA LEU A 152 4.92 6.96 18.91
C LEU A 152 5.27 7.68 20.22
N HIS A 153 5.68 6.97 21.27
CA HIS A 153 6.05 7.63 22.53
C HIS A 153 7.16 8.66 22.39
N PRO A 154 8.35 8.33 21.85
CA PRO A 154 9.42 9.31 21.73
C PRO A 154 9.08 10.40 20.69
N PHE A 155 8.29 10.07 19.67
CA PHE A 155 7.77 11.02 18.70
C PHE A 155 6.89 12.10 19.34
N LEU A 156 5.95 11.71 20.20
CA LEU A 156 5.06 12.65 20.90
C LEU A 156 5.78 13.43 22.01
N GLN A 157 6.71 12.80 22.73
CA GLN A 157 7.52 13.48 23.74
C GLN A 157 8.32 14.64 23.12
N ARG A 158 8.96 14.43 21.96
CA ARG A 158 9.68 15.50 21.25
C ARG A 158 8.79 16.66 20.82
N GLN A 159 7.48 16.47 20.70
CA GLN A 159 6.55 17.56 20.39
C GLN A 159 6.15 18.38 21.63
N GLN A 160 6.63 18.01 22.83
CA GLN A 160 6.33 18.67 24.11
C GLN A 160 4.82 18.80 24.38
N LEU A 161 4.07 17.73 24.09
CA LEU A 161 2.63 17.64 24.33
C LEU A 161 2.34 17.10 25.74
N HIS A 162 1.23 17.54 26.35
CA HIS A 162 0.56 16.70 27.35
C HIS A 162 -0.25 15.66 26.57
N TYR A 163 0.03 14.37 26.74
CA TYR A 163 -0.69 13.34 25.99
C TYR A 163 -1.05 12.09 26.79
N GLY A 164 -2.09 11.41 26.33
CA GLY A 164 -2.50 10.09 26.81
C GLY A 164 -2.81 9.16 25.65
N ILE A 165 -2.34 7.90 25.72
CA ILE A 165 -2.64 6.88 24.71
C ILE A 165 -3.73 5.94 25.21
N TYR A 166 -4.80 5.81 24.43
CA TYR A 166 -5.98 5.00 24.72
C TYR A 166 -6.13 3.87 23.70
N ILE A 167 -6.01 2.64 24.15
CA ILE A 167 -6.24 1.44 23.34
C ILE A 167 -7.65 0.94 23.60
N ILE A 168 -8.52 1.08 22.60
CA ILE A 168 -9.93 0.70 22.69
C ILE A 168 -10.09 -0.71 22.15
N HIS A 169 -10.03 -1.67 23.06
CA HIS A 169 -10.08 -3.09 22.75
C HIS A 169 -11.52 -3.56 22.59
N GLN A 170 -11.86 -4.06 21.40
CA GLN A 170 -13.14 -4.71 21.15
C GLN A 170 -13.13 -6.15 21.68
N ALA A 171 -13.92 -6.40 22.72
CA ALA A 171 -14.11 -7.74 23.25
C ALA A 171 -14.94 -8.63 22.31
N GLY A 172 -14.73 -9.94 22.41
CA GLY A 172 -15.46 -10.94 21.63
C GLY A 172 -15.01 -11.08 20.18
N ASN A 173 -15.73 -11.95 19.45
CA ASN A 173 -15.40 -12.38 18.08
C ASN A 173 -16.35 -11.80 17.02
N SER A 174 -17.15 -10.80 17.38
CA SER A 174 -18.12 -10.13 16.49
C SER A 174 -17.40 -9.34 15.39
N THR A 175 -18.13 -8.84 14.40
CA THR A 175 -17.50 -8.06 13.32
C THR A 175 -16.81 -6.82 13.92
N PHE A 176 -15.61 -6.49 13.47
CA PHE A 176 -14.84 -5.34 13.94
C PHE A 176 -15.57 -4.05 13.52
N ASN A 177 -15.62 -3.06 14.40
CA ASN A 177 -16.25 -1.78 14.09
C ASN A 177 -15.33 -0.63 14.53
N ARG A 178 -14.49 -0.20 13.59
CA ARG A 178 -13.47 0.83 13.81
C ARG A 178 -14.08 2.15 14.29
N ALA A 179 -15.07 2.67 13.57
CA ALA A 179 -15.67 3.98 13.85
C ALA A 179 -16.40 4.01 15.20
N LYS A 180 -17.12 2.93 15.56
CA LYS A 180 -17.79 2.81 16.86
C LYS A 180 -16.79 2.76 18.03
N LEU A 181 -15.67 2.04 17.88
CA LEU A 181 -14.60 2.02 18.90
C LEU A 181 -13.94 3.38 19.07
N LEU A 182 -13.77 4.15 18.00
CA LEU A 182 -13.28 5.53 18.09
C LEU A 182 -14.25 6.42 18.88
N ASN A 183 -15.57 6.31 18.67
CA ASN A 183 -16.56 7.03 19.49
C ASN A 183 -16.43 6.64 20.98
N VAL A 184 -16.27 5.34 21.28
CA VAL A 184 -16.06 4.86 22.67
C VAL A 184 -14.83 5.50 23.27
N GLY A 185 -13.71 5.49 22.54
CA GLY A 185 -12.46 6.06 23.02
C GLY A 185 -12.54 7.56 23.27
N VAL A 186 -13.23 8.31 22.42
CA VAL A 186 -13.49 9.74 22.66
C VAL A 186 -14.28 9.93 23.95
N ARG A 187 -15.37 9.17 24.13
CA ARG A 187 -16.20 9.27 25.34
C ARG A 187 -15.43 8.92 26.61
N GLU A 188 -14.56 7.91 26.57
CA GLU A 188 -13.77 7.49 27.72
C GLU A 188 -12.56 8.39 28.00
N ALA A 189 -11.94 8.97 26.97
CA ALA A 189 -10.83 9.90 27.12
C ALA A 189 -11.30 11.23 27.74
N LEU A 190 -12.43 11.77 27.27
CA LEU A 190 -13.04 13.00 27.79
C LEU A 190 -13.59 12.87 29.22
N ARG A 191 -13.63 11.65 29.79
CA ARG A 191 -13.95 11.42 31.21
C ARG A 191 -12.73 11.50 32.12
N ASP A 192 -11.53 11.30 31.57
CA ASP A 192 -10.31 11.22 32.36
C ASP A 192 -9.56 12.56 32.43
N ASP A 193 -9.72 13.42 31.42
CA ASP A 193 -8.97 14.66 31.30
C ASP A 193 -9.67 15.65 30.37
N ASP A 194 -9.29 16.93 30.51
CA ASP A 194 -9.68 18.00 29.62
C ASP A 194 -8.72 18.05 28.42
N TRP A 195 -9.08 17.31 27.38
CA TRP A 195 -8.30 17.22 26.14
C TRP A 195 -8.68 18.30 25.13
N ASP A 196 -7.71 19.09 24.67
CA ASP A 196 -7.90 20.04 23.57
C ASP A 196 -8.06 19.35 22.21
N CYS A 197 -7.44 18.18 22.07
CA CYS A 197 -7.31 17.50 20.80
C CYS A 197 -7.52 15.99 20.91
N LEU A 198 -8.36 15.46 20.01
CA LEU A 198 -8.63 14.04 19.85
C LEU A 198 -7.91 13.55 18.58
N PHE A 199 -6.87 12.73 18.77
CA PHE A 199 -6.12 12.08 17.70
C PHE A 199 -6.64 10.66 17.47
N LEU A 200 -7.33 10.45 16.36
CA LEU A 200 -7.99 9.19 16.02
C LEU A 200 -7.10 8.42 15.06
N HIS A 201 -6.55 7.29 15.52
CA HIS A 201 -5.32 6.74 14.97
C HIS A 201 -5.41 5.23 14.73
N ASP A 202 -5.07 4.77 13.52
CA ASP A 202 -4.98 3.34 13.22
C ASP A 202 -3.73 2.71 13.85
N VAL A 203 -3.85 1.48 14.37
CA VAL A 203 -2.73 0.80 15.05
C VAL A 203 -1.54 0.48 14.12
N ASP A 204 -1.75 0.51 12.81
CA ASP A 204 -0.77 0.11 11.80
C ASP A 204 -0.16 1.28 11.01
N LEU A 205 -0.39 2.52 11.40
CA LEU A 205 0.19 3.69 10.74
C LEU A 205 1.27 4.33 11.62
N LEU A 206 2.46 4.53 11.08
CA LEU A 206 3.62 5.07 11.81
C LEU A 206 4.04 6.40 11.16
N PRO A 207 4.05 7.54 11.88
CA PRO A 207 4.47 8.81 11.29
C PRO A 207 5.98 8.80 11.01
N GLU A 208 6.39 9.35 9.86
CA GLU A 208 7.79 9.36 9.41
C GLU A 208 8.47 10.74 9.55
N ASN A 209 7.78 11.75 10.07
CA ASN A 209 8.35 13.08 10.26
C ASN A 209 7.72 13.78 11.47
N ASP A 210 8.52 14.12 12.47
CA ASP A 210 8.03 14.68 13.74
C ASP A 210 7.61 16.15 13.66
N LYS A 211 7.82 16.80 12.50
CA LYS A 211 7.17 18.08 12.15
C LYS A 211 5.69 17.90 11.77
N ASN A 212 5.21 16.67 11.64
CA ASN A 212 3.78 16.39 11.59
C ASN A 212 3.20 16.41 13.00
N LEU A 213 2.85 17.62 13.45
CA LEU A 213 2.45 17.86 14.84
C LEU A 213 1.11 17.19 15.20
N TYR A 214 1.11 16.48 16.33
CA TYR A 214 -0.06 15.81 16.92
C TYR A 214 -0.93 16.80 17.71
N MET A 215 -1.31 17.87 17.00
CA MET A 215 -2.14 18.97 17.47
C MET A 215 -3.30 19.20 16.49
N CYS A 216 -4.42 19.66 17.02
CA CYS A 216 -5.62 19.92 16.24
C CYS A 216 -5.53 21.30 15.55
N ASP A 217 -6.16 21.41 14.38
CA ASP A 217 -6.40 22.73 13.80
C ASP A 217 -7.61 23.35 14.52
N PRO A 218 -7.56 24.64 14.93
CA PRO A 218 -8.61 25.25 15.72
C PRO A 218 -9.93 25.41 14.96
N THR A 219 -9.89 25.45 13.62
CA THR A 219 -11.05 25.81 12.79
C THR A 219 -11.69 24.62 12.08
N SER A 220 -10.94 23.54 11.84
CA SER A 220 -11.41 22.45 10.99
C SER A 220 -10.69 21.11 11.25
N PRO A 221 -11.38 19.97 11.08
CA PRO A 221 -10.77 18.65 11.21
C PRO A 221 -9.53 18.45 10.34
N LYS A 222 -8.46 17.95 10.95
CA LYS A 222 -7.16 17.74 10.31
C LYS A 222 -7.00 16.28 9.89
N HIS A 223 -6.65 16.02 8.63
CA HIS A 223 -6.23 14.72 8.15
C HIS A 223 -4.70 14.72 8.04
N VAL A 224 -4.02 13.93 8.87
CA VAL A 224 -2.55 14.01 9.00
C VAL A 224 -1.83 12.95 8.19
N SER A 225 -2.45 11.80 7.91
CA SER A 225 -1.87 10.73 7.08
C SER A 225 -2.07 10.96 5.58
N VAL A 226 -1.56 12.09 5.08
CA VAL A 226 -1.78 12.55 3.70
C VAL A 226 -0.95 11.81 2.67
N ALA A 227 0.23 11.31 3.07
CA ALA A 227 1.19 10.61 2.23
C ALA A 227 1.52 9.25 2.84
N MET A 228 0.72 8.22 2.55
CA MET A 228 1.00 6.85 3.04
C MET A 228 1.81 6.03 2.03
N ASP A 229 2.75 5.24 2.50
CA ASP A 229 3.59 4.34 1.68
C ASP A 229 2.76 3.38 0.81
N LYS A 230 1.66 2.84 1.35
CA LYS A 230 0.73 1.94 0.64
C LYS A 230 0.09 2.56 -0.60
N PHE A 231 0.05 3.90 -0.66
CA PHE A 231 -0.47 4.68 -1.78
C PHE A 231 0.64 5.40 -2.54
N GLY A 232 1.91 5.00 -2.36
CA GLY A 232 3.06 5.61 -3.00
C GLY A 232 3.29 7.06 -2.54
N TYR A 233 3.06 7.35 -1.26
CA TYR A 233 3.18 8.67 -0.64
C TYR A 233 2.31 9.74 -1.33
N ARG A 234 1.13 9.35 -1.81
CA ARG A 234 0.15 10.25 -2.43
C ARG A 234 -1.21 10.11 -1.77
N LEU A 235 -1.91 11.24 -1.69
CA LEU A 235 -3.29 11.26 -1.24
C LEU A 235 -4.17 10.52 -2.28
N PRO A 236 -4.94 9.48 -1.90
CA PRO A 236 -5.72 8.69 -2.87
C PRO A 236 -6.75 9.49 -3.66
N TYR A 237 -7.45 10.41 -2.99
CA TYR A 237 -8.41 11.35 -3.56
C TYR A 237 -8.67 12.49 -2.56
N SER A 238 -9.15 13.64 -3.06
CA SER A 238 -9.26 14.87 -2.25
C SER A 238 -10.19 14.76 -1.03
N GLN A 239 -11.17 13.85 -1.08
CA GLN A 239 -12.13 13.60 -0.01
C GLN A 239 -11.61 12.60 1.05
N TYR A 240 -10.46 11.95 0.82
CA TYR A 240 -9.94 10.89 1.70
C TYR A 240 -9.64 11.41 3.11
N PHE A 241 -10.16 10.70 4.12
CA PHE A 241 -10.02 11.05 5.54
C PHE A 241 -9.71 9.82 6.42
N GLY A 242 -9.17 8.76 5.81
CA GLY A 242 -8.84 7.52 6.51
C GLY A 242 -7.44 7.49 7.10
N GLY A 243 -7.18 6.53 7.98
CA GLY A 243 -5.89 6.39 8.66
C GLY A 243 -5.83 7.16 9.96
N VAL A 244 -5.19 8.34 9.95
CA VAL A 244 -5.01 9.19 11.14
C VAL A 244 -5.60 10.58 10.92
N SER A 245 -6.45 11.00 11.85
CA SER A 245 -7.12 12.30 11.84
C SER A 245 -7.13 12.95 13.22
N ALA A 246 -7.32 14.26 13.27
CA ALA A 246 -7.36 15.03 14.51
C ALA A 246 -8.54 16.01 14.50
N LEU A 247 -9.27 16.05 15.61
CA LEU A 247 -10.43 16.92 15.81
C LEU A 247 -10.42 17.46 17.23
N THR A 248 -10.79 18.72 17.43
CA THR A 248 -11.11 19.20 18.78
C THR A 248 -12.39 18.50 19.28
N PRO A 249 -12.62 18.40 20.59
CA PRO A 249 -13.89 17.87 21.13
C PRO A 249 -15.12 18.56 20.52
N ASP A 250 -15.06 19.89 20.38
CA ASP A 250 -16.14 20.67 19.77
C ASP A 250 -16.39 20.30 18.31
N GLN A 251 -15.32 20.15 17.51
CA GLN A 251 -15.44 19.71 16.12
C GLN A 251 -16.05 18.31 16.03
N TYR A 252 -15.62 17.41 16.91
CA TYR A 252 -16.12 16.03 16.98
C TYR A 252 -17.62 15.98 17.34
N LEU A 253 -18.03 16.76 18.35
CA LEU A 253 -19.43 16.85 18.77
C LEU A 253 -20.30 17.53 17.70
N LYS A 254 -19.79 18.58 17.06
CA LYS A 254 -20.49 19.31 15.97
C LYS A 254 -20.83 18.41 14.78
N MET A 255 -20.04 17.39 14.53
CA MET A 255 -20.29 16.39 13.49
C MET A 255 -21.03 15.13 13.99
N ASN A 256 -21.54 15.16 15.23
CA ASN A 256 -22.18 14.03 15.90
C ASN A 256 -21.26 12.79 16.00
N GLY A 257 -19.95 12.99 16.15
CA GLY A 257 -18.97 11.91 16.13
C GLY A 257 -19.01 11.08 14.84
N PHE A 258 -18.51 9.85 14.94
CA PHE A 258 -18.35 8.93 13.81
C PHE A 258 -19.55 7.97 13.68
N PRO A 259 -19.82 7.36 12.51
CA PRO A 259 -20.94 6.43 12.36
C PRO A 259 -20.73 5.15 13.17
N ASN A 260 -21.79 4.60 13.79
CA ASN A 260 -21.70 3.34 14.52
C ASN A 260 -22.10 2.12 13.67
N GLU A 261 -22.70 2.32 12.49
CA GLU A 261 -23.28 1.23 11.69
C GLU A 261 -22.28 0.51 10.76
N TYR A 262 -21.03 0.97 10.69
CA TYR A 262 -20.00 0.37 9.83
C TYR A 262 -19.35 -0.84 10.48
N TRP A 263 -20.02 -1.99 10.36
CA TRP A 263 -19.49 -3.30 10.75
C TRP A 263 -18.66 -3.91 9.62
N GLY A 264 -17.36 -4.06 9.83
CA GLY A 264 -16.39 -4.56 8.85
C GLY A 264 -15.66 -3.45 8.11
N TRP A 265 -14.89 -3.82 7.08
CA TRP A 265 -13.99 -2.89 6.39
C TRP A 265 -14.70 -2.06 5.31
N GLY A 266 -14.47 -0.74 5.35
CA GLY A 266 -14.65 0.19 4.23
C GLY A 266 -15.86 1.11 4.31
N GLY A 267 -15.69 2.32 3.79
CA GLY A 267 -16.72 3.35 3.57
C GLY A 267 -17.00 4.26 4.75
N GLU A 268 -16.52 3.94 5.95
CA GLU A 268 -16.70 4.75 7.16
C GLU A 268 -15.89 6.05 7.10
N ASP A 269 -14.67 6.01 6.56
CA ASP A 269 -13.82 7.19 6.41
C ASP A 269 -14.44 8.21 5.44
N ASP A 270 -15.14 7.73 4.40
CA ASP A 270 -15.85 8.61 3.46
C ASP A 270 -17.12 9.21 4.07
N ASP A 271 -17.81 8.47 4.95
CA ASP A 271 -18.94 8.98 5.73
C ASP A 271 -18.47 10.07 6.68
N ILE A 272 -17.37 9.84 7.40
CA ILE A 272 -16.72 10.83 8.27
C ILE A 272 -16.35 12.08 7.46
N ALA A 273 -15.72 11.92 6.29
CA ALA A 273 -15.39 13.04 5.41
C ALA A 273 -16.64 13.81 4.94
N ALA A 274 -17.75 13.12 4.70
CA ALA A 274 -19.03 13.75 4.38
C ALA A 274 -19.61 14.51 5.58
N ARG A 275 -19.53 13.97 6.80
CA ARG A 275 -19.96 14.64 8.04
C ARG A 275 -19.19 15.92 8.32
N VAL A 276 -17.87 15.94 8.07
CA VAL A 276 -17.06 17.18 8.15
C VAL A 276 -17.65 18.27 7.25
N ARG A 277 -18.02 17.93 6.00
CA ARG A 277 -18.64 18.90 5.08
C ARG A 277 -20.06 19.29 5.51
N LEU A 278 -20.86 18.32 5.95
CA LEU A 278 -22.26 18.54 6.34
C LEU A 278 -22.40 19.37 7.62
N SER A 279 -21.37 19.37 8.47
CA SER A 279 -21.25 20.25 9.64
C SER A 279 -20.65 21.62 9.31
N GLY A 280 -20.42 21.92 8.02
CA GLY A 280 -19.91 23.21 7.55
C GLY A 280 -18.40 23.40 7.73
N MET A 281 -17.67 22.34 8.02
CA MET A 281 -16.20 22.35 8.18
C MET A 281 -15.50 21.86 6.92
N LYS A 282 -14.18 22.08 6.84
CA LYS A 282 -13.33 21.58 5.75
C LYS A 282 -12.29 20.62 6.31
N ILE A 283 -11.67 19.86 5.42
CA ILE A 283 -10.54 19.00 5.81
C ILE A 283 -9.26 19.82 5.64
N VAL A 284 -8.53 20.01 6.73
CA VAL A 284 -7.20 20.63 6.73
C VAL A 284 -6.14 19.53 6.67
N ARG A 285 -5.00 19.82 6.04
CA ARG A 285 -3.92 18.85 5.81
C ARG A 285 -2.56 19.51 6.02
N PRO A 286 -1.58 18.82 6.63
CA PRO A 286 -0.19 19.26 6.56
C PRO A 286 0.32 19.17 5.11
N PRO A 287 1.43 19.84 4.79
CA PRO A 287 2.11 19.65 3.51
C PRO A 287 2.41 18.17 3.25
N MET A 288 2.32 17.77 1.99
CA MET A 288 2.60 16.39 1.58
C MET A 288 4.01 15.95 1.98
N SER A 289 4.98 16.88 1.98
CA SER A 289 6.36 16.62 2.41
C SER A 289 6.53 16.35 3.91
N VAL A 290 5.50 16.60 4.73
CA VAL A 290 5.53 16.43 6.18
C VAL A 290 4.65 15.27 6.63
N GLY A 291 3.44 15.13 6.08
CA GLY A 291 2.49 14.10 6.53
C GLY A 291 2.73 12.69 5.97
N HIS A 292 3.99 12.26 5.97
CA HIS A 292 4.42 10.91 5.60
C HIS A 292 4.08 9.89 6.69
N TYR A 293 3.51 8.76 6.28
CA TYR A 293 3.22 7.63 7.15
C TYR A 293 3.60 6.32 6.47
N LYS A 294 4.10 5.40 7.28
CA LYS A 294 4.38 4.02 6.89
C LYS A 294 3.36 3.07 7.47
N MET A 295 2.77 2.22 6.63
CA MET A 295 1.82 1.21 7.06
C MET A 295 2.52 -0.11 7.42
N ILE A 296 2.23 -0.65 8.60
CA ILE A 296 2.56 -2.03 8.96
C ILE A 296 1.69 -2.95 8.11
N ARG A 297 2.30 -3.65 7.16
CA ARG A 297 1.57 -4.50 6.20
C ARG A 297 0.99 -5.73 6.89
N HIS A 298 -0.30 -5.97 6.66
CA HIS A 298 -0.99 -7.19 7.09
C HIS A 298 -1.94 -7.69 5.98
N ARG A 299 -2.33 -8.97 6.07
CA ARG A 299 -3.40 -9.53 5.20
C ARG A 299 -4.77 -9.16 5.78
N GLY A 300 -5.86 -9.37 5.05
CA GLY A 300 -7.21 -9.13 5.58
C GLY A 300 -7.44 -9.90 6.88
N ASP A 301 -7.97 -9.22 7.91
CA ASP A 301 -8.19 -9.81 9.22
C ASP A 301 -9.54 -10.51 9.29
N ARG A 302 -9.55 -11.70 9.90
CA ARG A 302 -10.80 -12.42 10.18
C ARG A 302 -11.68 -11.59 11.11
N GLY A 303 -12.96 -11.46 10.77
CA GLY A 303 -13.91 -10.61 11.49
C GLY A 303 -13.79 -9.12 11.15
N ASN A 304 -12.97 -8.73 10.18
CA ASN A 304 -12.96 -7.40 9.57
C ASN A 304 -13.09 -7.52 8.04
N GLU A 305 -13.95 -8.44 7.59
CA GLU A 305 -14.24 -8.61 6.17
C GLU A 305 -14.86 -7.33 5.58
N GLU A 306 -14.71 -7.18 4.27
CA GLU A 306 -15.27 -6.05 3.55
C GLU A 306 -16.79 -5.94 3.78
N ASN A 307 -17.24 -4.77 4.25
CA ASN A 307 -18.65 -4.53 4.51
C ASN A 307 -19.43 -4.46 3.19
N PRO A 308 -20.39 -5.38 2.94
CA PRO A 308 -21.16 -5.39 1.69
C PRO A 308 -22.15 -4.21 1.61
N HIS A 309 -22.50 -3.60 2.74
CA HIS A 309 -23.46 -2.50 2.85
C HIS A 309 -22.78 -1.12 2.90
N ARG A 310 -21.45 -1.04 2.80
CA ARG A 310 -20.69 0.22 2.95
C ARG A 310 -21.16 1.35 2.05
N PHE A 311 -21.54 1.04 0.81
CA PHE A 311 -22.05 2.04 -0.12
C PHE A 311 -23.48 2.46 0.22
N ASP A 312 -24.34 1.54 0.67
CA ASP A 312 -25.70 1.86 1.10
C ASP A 312 -25.69 2.79 2.31
N LEU A 313 -24.79 2.54 3.27
CA LEU A 313 -24.56 3.41 4.42
C LEU A 313 -24.07 4.80 3.97
N LEU A 314 -23.06 4.86 3.10
CA LEU A 314 -22.48 6.11 2.61
C LEU A 314 -23.49 7.01 1.88
N LEU A 315 -24.46 6.40 1.20
CA LEU A 315 -25.52 7.15 0.51
C LEU A 315 -26.56 7.72 1.47
N ARG A 316 -26.73 7.09 2.63
CA ARG A 316 -27.66 7.53 3.67
C ARG A 316 -27.06 8.62 4.53
N THR A 317 -25.73 8.76 4.59
CA THR A 317 -25.02 9.74 5.43
C THR A 317 -25.67 11.12 5.40
N ARG A 318 -25.96 11.67 4.21
CA ARG A 318 -26.57 13.01 4.07
C ARG A 318 -27.91 13.15 4.81
N ARG A 319 -28.66 12.07 4.96
CA ARG A 319 -29.97 12.01 5.61
C ARG A 319 -29.89 11.58 7.08
N SER A 320 -28.97 10.68 7.42
CA SER A 320 -28.97 9.99 8.73
C SER A 320 -27.81 10.34 9.65
N TRP A 321 -26.83 11.18 9.25
CA TRP A 321 -25.64 11.43 10.09
C TRP A 321 -25.94 12.04 11.47
N ARG A 322 -27.08 12.72 11.63
CA ARG A 322 -27.56 13.23 12.92
C ARG A 322 -28.25 12.18 13.80
N GLN A 323 -28.60 11.03 13.22
CA GLN A 323 -29.35 9.95 13.87
C GLN A 323 -28.44 8.74 14.20
N ASP A 324 -27.27 8.64 13.58
CA ASP A 324 -26.24 7.65 13.92
C ASP A 324 -24.94 8.37 14.25
N GLY A 325 -24.45 8.25 15.48
CA GLY A 325 -23.22 8.90 15.90
C GLY A 325 -22.94 8.77 17.38
N ILE A 326 -22.18 9.71 17.95
CA ILE A 326 -21.91 9.70 19.39
C ILE A 326 -23.21 9.78 20.21
N ASN A 327 -24.25 10.45 19.72
CA ASN A 327 -25.56 10.52 20.37
C ASN A 327 -26.28 9.16 20.51
N THR A 328 -26.00 8.20 19.63
CA THR A 328 -26.59 6.85 19.66
C THR A 328 -25.59 5.76 20.05
N LEU A 329 -24.39 6.14 20.47
CA LEU A 329 -23.35 5.21 20.87
C LEU A 329 -23.78 4.39 22.09
N THR A 330 -23.90 3.08 21.90
CA THR A 330 -24.14 2.05 22.93
C THR A 330 -22.96 1.09 23.03
N TYR A 331 -22.52 0.80 24.25
CA TYR A 331 -21.48 -0.18 24.58
C TYR A 331 -21.53 -0.50 26.08
N ASN A 332 -20.95 -1.65 26.46
CA ASN A 332 -20.67 -2.01 27.84
C ASN A 332 -19.17 -1.88 28.09
N LEU A 333 -18.79 -1.10 29.10
CA LEU A 333 -17.42 -1.04 29.57
C LEU A 333 -17.13 -2.29 30.41
N LEU A 334 -16.26 -3.17 29.92
CA LEU A 334 -15.91 -4.40 30.63
C LEU A 334 -14.77 -4.18 31.61
N SER A 335 -13.74 -3.44 31.18
CA SER A 335 -12.63 -3.05 32.04
C SER A 335 -11.90 -1.83 31.51
N LYS A 336 -11.31 -1.07 32.43
CA LYS A 336 -10.40 0.04 32.16
C LYS A 336 -9.17 -0.14 33.04
N SER A 337 -8.00 -0.33 32.44
CA SER A 337 -6.75 -0.56 33.18
C SER A 337 -5.62 0.31 32.67
N LEU A 338 -4.88 0.92 33.60
CA LEU A 338 -3.72 1.73 33.30
C LEU A 338 -2.52 0.80 33.12
N GLN A 339 -2.09 0.59 31.87
CA GLN A 339 -0.88 -0.16 31.54
C GLN A 339 0.33 0.80 31.56
N PRO A 340 1.57 0.29 31.65
CA PRO A 340 2.75 1.15 31.72
C PRO A 340 2.88 2.17 30.58
N LEU A 341 2.39 1.83 29.39
CA LEU A 341 2.57 2.63 28.17
C LEU A 341 1.26 3.11 27.53
N TYR A 342 0.10 2.72 28.07
CA TYR A 342 -1.20 3.11 27.53
C TYR A 342 -2.32 2.81 28.52
N THR A 343 -3.49 3.39 28.29
CA THR A 343 -4.73 3.03 28.99
C THR A 343 -5.50 2.02 28.14
N ASN A 344 -5.71 0.82 28.66
CA ASN A 344 -6.49 -0.22 27.99
C ASN A 344 -7.96 -0.10 28.39
N VAL A 345 -8.83 0.10 27.40
CA VAL A 345 -10.28 0.19 27.58
C VAL A 345 -10.91 -0.99 26.82
N SER A 346 -11.32 -2.03 27.54
CA SER A 346 -11.99 -3.19 26.93
C SER A 346 -13.50 -3.01 26.97
N VAL A 347 -14.13 -3.09 25.80
CA VAL A 347 -15.56 -2.83 25.64
C VAL A 347 -16.24 -3.91 24.81
N ASP A 348 -17.50 -4.18 25.17
CA ASP A 348 -18.43 -4.88 24.30
C ASP A 348 -19.31 -3.84 23.58
N ILE A 349 -19.27 -3.85 22.26
CA ILE A 349 -20.01 -2.90 21.41
C ILE A 349 -21.23 -3.55 20.74
N GLY A 350 -21.57 -4.78 21.11
CA GLY A 350 -22.64 -5.58 20.53
C GLY A 350 -22.27 -6.29 19.22
N ASP A 351 -23.28 -6.86 18.58
CA ASP A 351 -23.15 -7.63 17.35
C ASP A 351 -23.60 -6.85 16.11
N ASP A 352 -23.07 -7.25 14.95
CA ASP A 352 -23.53 -6.78 13.65
C ASP A 352 -25.00 -7.20 13.41
N PRO A 353 -25.95 -6.25 13.35
CA PRO A 353 -27.37 -6.55 13.22
C PRO A 353 -27.71 -7.23 11.88
N ASN A 354 -26.85 -7.13 10.87
CA ASN A 354 -27.09 -7.73 9.55
C ASN A 354 -26.62 -9.19 9.45
N LYS A 355 -25.83 -9.68 10.41
CA LYS A 355 -25.29 -11.05 10.40
C LYS A 355 -26.38 -12.11 10.64
N ASN A 356 -27.40 -11.78 11.42
CA ASN A 356 -28.51 -12.68 11.76
C ASN A 356 -29.65 -12.72 10.72
N ARG A 357 -29.71 -11.77 9.78
CA ARG A 357 -30.70 -11.80 8.68
C ARG A 357 -30.49 -12.96 7.69
N LYS A 358 -29.31 -13.59 7.69
CA LYS A 358 -28.99 -14.74 6.82
C LYS A 358 -29.42 -16.10 7.37
N LYS A 359 -29.95 -16.19 8.60
CA LYS A 359 -30.46 -17.47 9.16
C LYS A 359 -31.93 -17.78 8.81
N GLY A 360 -32.60 -16.89 8.07
CA GLY A 360 -34.00 -17.04 7.67
C GLY A 360 -34.20 -17.20 6.16
N SER A 361 -33.37 -17.95 5.45
CA SER A 361 -33.74 -18.52 4.15
C SER A 361 -32.73 -19.59 3.74
N ASN A 362 -33.26 -20.79 3.47
CA ASN A 362 -32.63 -21.92 2.77
C ASN A 362 -31.85 -22.90 3.66
N ASN A 363 -32.62 -23.73 4.36
CA ASN A 363 -32.32 -25.16 4.45
C ASN A 363 -32.39 -25.77 3.05
N ALA A 364 -31.25 -26.22 2.51
CA ALA A 364 -31.18 -27.36 1.60
C ALA A 364 -29.74 -27.88 1.56
N GLN A 365 -29.62 -29.17 1.82
CA GLN A 365 -28.42 -30.00 1.88
C GLN A 365 -27.51 -29.85 0.66
N LEU A 366 -26.19 -29.97 0.87
CA LEU A 366 -25.41 -31.12 0.39
C LEU A 366 -23.98 -31.05 0.94
N ALA A 367 -23.72 -31.89 1.94
CA ALA A 367 -22.40 -32.42 2.23
C ALA A 367 -21.99 -33.39 1.10
N VAL A 368 -20.68 -33.53 0.84
CA VAL A 368 -20.01 -34.83 0.56
C VAL A 368 -18.52 -34.63 0.17
N ILE A 369 -17.68 -35.20 1.04
CA ILE A 369 -16.49 -36.06 0.80
C ILE A 369 -15.20 -35.46 0.22
N ALA A 370 -14.19 -35.47 1.11
CA ALA A 370 -12.77 -35.56 0.78
C ALA A 370 -12.41 -36.97 0.28
N SER A 371 -11.58 -37.07 -0.76
CA SER A 371 -10.82 -38.29 -1.02
C SER A 371 -9.43 -37.95 -1.59
N VAL A 372 -8.43 -38.52 -0.93
CA VAL A 372 -7.04 -38.65 -1.35
C VAL A 372 -6.96 -39.60 -2.56
N LYS A 373 -6.05 -39.32 -3.50
CA LYS A 373 -5.40 -40.35 -4.33
C LYS A 373 -3.98 -39.92 -4.69
N THR A 374 -3.02 -40.73 -4.25
CA THR A 374 -1.62 -40.79 -4.66
C THR A 374 -1.52 -41.68 -5.90
N THR A 375 -0.65 -41.32 -6.87
CA THR A 375 -0.04 -42.28 -7.81
C THR A 375 1.29 -41.73 -8.31
N HIS A 376 2.35 -42.51 -8.09
CA HIS A 376 3.67 -42.40 -8.72
C HIS A 376 3.61 -42.83 -10.20
N LEU A 377 4.47 -42.24 -11.05
CA LEU A 377 5.44 -42.98 -11.88
C LEU A 377 6.36 -42.02 -12.67
N SER A 378 7.51 -42.59 -13.01
CA SER A 378 8.83 -42.04 -13.33
C SER A 378 9.15 -41.83 -14.82
N HIS A 379 10.14 -40.95 -15.08
CA HIS A 379 11.38 -41.15 -15.86
C HIS A 379 11.73 -40.10 -16.95
N ALA A 380 12.98 -39.60 -16.82
CA ALA A 380 14.04 -39.32 -17.82
C ALA A 380 13.77 -38.29 -18.97
N SER A 381 14.72 -37.50 -19.49
CA SER A 381 16.14 -37.18 -19.24
C SER A 381 16.57 -36.03 -20.19
N ALA A 382 17.83 -35.57 -20.03
CA ALA A 382 18.66 -34.71 -20.89
C ALA A 382 18.36 -33.19 -20.84
N GLY A 383 19.30 -32.27 -20.63
CA GLY A 383 20.77 -32.30 -20.63
C GLY A 383 21.28 -31.07 -21.39
N SER A 384 22.01 -30.15 -20.74
CA SER A 384 22.97 -29.28 -21.42
C SER A 384 23.94 -28.65 -20.42
N THR A 385 25.21 -28.91 -20.65
CA THR A 385 26.40 -28.39 -19.98
C THR A 385 26.61 -26.89 -20.28
N ALA A 386 27.05 -26.12 -19.29
CA ALA A 386 27.59 -24.78 -19.50
C ALA A 386 28.72 -24.46 -18.51
N GLY A 387 29.87 -24.13 -19.11
CA GLY A 387 31.08 -23.47 -18.60
C GLY A 387 31.29 -23.28 -17.10
N LEU A 388 32.33 -23.93 -16.59
CA LEU A 388 32.99 -23.62 -15.34
C LEU A 388 34.02 -22.49 -15.57
N GLU A 389 33.86 -21.36 -14.90
CA GLU A 389 34.92 -20.37 -14.68
C GLU A 389 34.99 -20.01 -13.18
N GLU A 390 36.22 -19.94 -12.66
CA GLU A 390 36.57 -19.80 -11.25
C GLU A 390 36.20 -18.43 -10.67
N GLU A 391 35.40 -18.41 -9.60
CA GLU A 391 35.26 -17.27 -8.68
C GLU A 391 35.96 -17.56 -7.34
N LYS A 392 36.81 -16.62 -6.91
CA LYS A 392 37.59 -16.72 -5.66
C LYS A 392 36.68 -16.64 -4.43
N THR A 393 36.43 -17.79 -3.81
CA THR A 393 35.70 -17.90 -2.54
C THR A 393 36.66 -17.90 -1.35
N THR A 394 36.27 -17.28 -0.23
CA THR A 394 37.08 -17.18 1.00
C THR A 394 36.35 -17.76 2.20
N LEU A 395 36.87 -18.85 2.78
CA LEU A 395 36.42 -19.39 4.06
C LEU A 395 36.88 -18.48 5.21
N ILE A 396 35.98 -18.16 6.14
CA ILE A 396 36.36 -17.55 7.43
C ILE A 396 35.99 -18.53 8.53
N VAL A 397 37.00 -19.11 9.17
CA VAL A 397 36.86 -19.89 10.40
C VAL A 397 36.93 -18.92 11.58
N ILE A 398 35.89 -18.88 12.41
CA ILE A 398 35.83 -18.00 13.58
C ILE A 398 36.91 -18.47 14.60
N PRO A 399 37.80 -17.59 15.08
CA PRO A 399 38.97 -17.98 15.86
C PRO A 399 38.60 -18.31 17.31
N LEU A 400 38.26 -19.58 17.56
CA LEU A 400 38.40 -20.24 18.87
C LEU A 400 38.99 -21.66 18.75
N GLN A 401 39.54 -22.02 17.59
CA GLN A 401 40.08 -23.36 17.33
C GLN A 401 41.45 -23.66 17.95
N ARG A 402 42.16 -22.70 18.56
CA ARG A 402 43.46 -23.03 19.20
C ARG A 402 43.33 -23.89 20.45
N GLN A 403 42.20 -23.84 21.17
CA GLN A 403 42.01 -24.65 22.38
C GLN A 403 41.45 -26.06 22.11
N PHE A 404 40.68 -26.26 21.03
CA PHE A 404 40.12 -27.58 20.71
C PHE A 404 41.01 -28.46 19.82
N VAL A 405 41.91 -27.87 19.00
CA VAL A 405 42.91 -28.63 18.24
C VAL A 405 43.90 -29.35 19.17
N GLN A 406 44.18 -28.78 20.35
CA GLN A 406 44.98 -29.47 21.38
C GLN A 406 44.26 -30.68 21.97
N LEU A 407 42.92 -30.73 22.01
CA LEU A 407 42.18 -31.87 22.54
C LEU A 407 42.10 -33.07 21.56
N CYS A 408 41.83 -32.88 20.26
CA CYS A 408 41.90 -34.01 19.29
C CYS A 408 43.34 -34.56 19.17
N ASN A 409 44.37 -33.71 19.23
CA ASN A 409 45.77 -34.17 19.19
C ASN A 409 46.21 -34.84 20.51
N ALA A 410 45.67 -34.44 21.66
CA ALA A 410 45.97 -35.08 22.94
C ALA A 410 45.35 -36.48 23.06
N ILE A 411 44.14 -36.69 22.53
CA ILE A 411 43.48 -38.02 22.56
C ILE A 411 44.22 -39.01 21.64
N SER A 412 44.79 -38.56 20.52
CA SER A 412 45.67 -39.38 19.67
C SER A 412 46.99 -39.81 20.35
N SER A 413 47.39 -39.17 21.46
CA SER A 413 48.67 -39.46 22.13
C SER A 413 48.57 -40.43 23.31
N VAL A 414 47.35 -40.85 23.71
CA VAL A 414 47.10 -41.71 24.87
C VAL A 414 46.81 -43.17 24.48
N THR A 415 46.44 -43.43 23.22
CA THR A 415 46.35 -44.79 22.66
C THR A 415 47.65 -45.09 21.90
N GLY A 416 48.37 -46.14 22.30
CA GLY A 416 49.58 -46.62 21.65
C GLY A 416 49.41 -46.91 20.14
N PRO A 417 50.49 -47.25 19.41
CA PRO A 417 50.50 -47.24 17.96
C PRO A 417 49.44 -48.19 17.40
N LEU A 418 48.36 -47.61 16.86
CA LEU A 418 47.39 -48.31 16.05
C LEU A 418 47.93 -48.38 14.63
N ASN A 419 47.84 -49.58 14.06
CA ASN A 419 48.37 -50.01 12.77
C ASN A 419 48.11 -49.03 11.62
N GLU A 420 49.06 -49.00 10.70
CA GLU A 420 48.89 -48.48 9.34
C GLU A 420 47.84 -49.32 8.59
N GLU A 421 46.55 -49.04 8.79
CA GLU A 421 45.48 -49.51 7.91
C GLU A 421 44.61 -48.32 7.51
N GLU A 422 44.62 -48.05 6.19
CA GLU A 422 43.70 -47.23 5.40
C GLU A 422 43.32 -45.83 5.94
N LYS A 423 44.15 -44.82 5.64
CA LYS A 423 43.66 -43.45 5.44
C LYS A 423 42.85 -43.36 4.15
N THR A 424 41.60 -43.82 4.17
CA THR A 424 40.62 -43.47 3.15
C THR A 424 40.25 -41.99 3.31
N SER A 425 40.78 -41.15 2.42
CA SER A 425 40.39 -39.74 2.28
C SER A 425 38.96 -39.67 1.73
N GLU A 426 37.96 -39.88 2.58
CA GLU A 426 36.57 -39.86 2.19
C GLU A 426 36.11 -38.41 1.95
N THR A 427 35.58 -38.11 0.77
CA THR A 427 35.09 -36.77 0.40
C THR A 427 33.59 -36.70 0.67
N MET A 428 33.19 -35.85 1.61
CA MET A 428 31.79 -35.62 1.93
C MET A 428 31.19 -34.61 0.94
N LYS A 429 30.25 -35.08 0.10
CA LYS A 429 29.49 -34.22 -0.82
C LYS A 429 28.18 -33.81 -0.17
N THR A 430 27.92 -32.51 -0.10
CA THR A 430 26.66 -31.99 0.43
C THR A 430 26.00 -31.08 -0.59
N ILE A 431 24.71 -31.33 -0.85
CA ILE A 431 23.87 -30.49 -1.70
C ILE A 431 23.05 -29.58 -0.79
N ILE A 432 23.08 -28.28 -1.06
CA ILE A 432 22.29 -27.27 -0.36
C ILE A 432 21.28 -26.69 -1.34
N GLU A 433 20.01 -26.99 -1.10
CA GLU A 433 18.91 -26.42 -1.87
C GLU A 433 18.46 -25.10 -1.23
N LEU A 434 18.72 -23.98 -1.93
CA LEU A 434 18.26 -22.67 -1.48
C LEU A 434 16.87 -22.39 -2.05
N LYS A 435 16.07 -21.66 -1.27
CA LYS A 435 14.79 -21.14 -1.73
C LYS A 435 14.99 -20.13 -2.84
N THR A 436 14.13 -20.17 -3.85
CA THR A 436 14.08 -19.17 -4.92
C THR A 436 14.06 -17.75 -4.35
N PRO A 437 14.97 -16.87 -4.79
CA PRO A 437 15.01 -15.50 -4.31
C PRO A 437 13.73 -14.76 -4.76
N PRO A 438 13.13 -13.92 -3.90
CA PRO A 438 11.94 -13.18 -4.27
C PRO A 438 12.27 -12.15 -5.37
N LEU A 439 11.39 -12.03 -6.37
CA LEU A 439 11.50 -10.98 -7.39
C LEU A 439 11.49 -9.59 -6.75
N PRO A 440 12.25 -8.62 -7.30
CA PRO A 440 12.27 -7.25 -6.78
C PRO A 440 10.89 -6.58 -6.88
N VAL A 441 10.55 -5.82 -5.83
CA VAL A 441 9.37 -4.94 -5.81
C VAL A 441 9.69 -3.70 -6.65
N ASP A 442 8.69 -3.17 -7.36
CA ASP A 442 8.85 -1.98 -8.23
C ASP A 442 9.51 -0.82 -7.47
N TYR A 443 10.76 -0.50 -7.84
CA TYR A 443 11.38 0.77 -7.49
C TYR A 443 10.80 1.85 -8.42
N PRO A 444 10.47 3.05 -7.92
CA PRO A 444 10.06 4.13 -8.79
C PRO A 444 11.22 4.47 -9.74
N LEU A 445 11.03 4.21 -11.04
CA LEU A 445 11.86 4.80 -12.07
C LEU A 445 11.74 6.32 -11.92
N GLU A 446 12.85 6.99 -11.60
CA GLU A 446 12.94 8.43 -11.72
C GLU A 446 12.56 8.81 -13.15
N ASN A 447 11.55 9.65 -13.29
CA ASN A 447 11.05 10.07 -14.59
C ASN A 447 12.09 11.00 -15.21
N GLU A 448 12.80 10.54 -16.24
CA GLU A 448 13.30 11.45 -17.25
C GLU A 448 12.12 11.91 -18.13
N ASP A 449 12.08 13.23 -18.27
CA ASP A 449 11.33 14.04 -19.21
C ASP A 449 9.81 14.14 -19.08
N GLY A 450 9.40 15.36 -18.74
CA GLY A 450 8.01 15.81 -18.79
C GLY A 450 7.41 15.60 -20.18
N LYS A 451 6.42 14.71 -20.27
CA LYS A 451 5.38 14.75 -21.30
C LYS A 451 4.09 14.07 -20.83
N SER A 452 3.02 14.87 -20.91
CA SER A 452 1.57 14.57 -20.87
C SER A 452 1.02 13.67 -19.77
N THR A 453 0.17 14.26 -18.94
CA THR A 453 -0.76 13.70 -17.95
C THR A 453 -1.84 12.74 -18.52
N GLU A 454 -1.67 12.15 -19.70
CA GLU A 454 -2.74 11.45 -20.44
C GLU A 454 -2.82 9.92 -20.24
N ASP A 455 -1.86 9.25 -19.61
CA ASP A 455 -1.83 7.76 -19.57
C ASP A 455 -2.30 7.12 -18.24
N LYS A 456 -3.02 7.82 -17.35
CA LYS A 456 -3.42 7.29 -16.03
C LYS A 456 -4.86 6.79 -15.88
N GLU A 457 -5.59 6.68 -16.98
CA GLU A 457 -6.96 6.16 -17.00
C GLU A 457 -7.00 4.76 -17.70
N SER A 458 -6.34 3.75 -17.13
CA SER A 458 -6.49 2.34 -17.55
C SER A 458 -7.49 1.61 -16.64
N PHE A 459 -8.66 1.22 -17.16
CA PHE A 459 -9.85 0.84 -16.37
C PHE A 459 -9.93 -0.60 -15.87
N HIS A 460 -8.86 -1.35 -16.06
CA HIS A 460 -8.67 -2.63 -15.44
C HIS A 460 -7.27 -2.64 -14.83
N LYS A 461 -7.11 -3.23 -13.65
CA LYS A 461 -5.80 -3.55 -13.03
C LYS A 461 -4.91 -4.45 -13.93
N GLY A 462 -5.28 -4.64 -15.20
CA GLY A 462 -4.52 -5.38 -16.19
C GLY A 462 -4.86 -5.05 -17.65
N ASN A 463 -5.31 -3.83 -18.00
CA ASN A 463 -5.50 -3.52 -19.43
C ASN A 463 -5.08 -2.10 -19.83
N THR A 464 -3.92 -1.99 -20.45
CA THR A 464 -3.30 -0.74 -20.91
C THR A 464 -3.74 -0.30 -22.31
N ASN A 465 -4.49 -1.14 -23.03
CA ASN A 465 -4.89 -0.85 -24.42
C ASN A 465 -6.24 -0.14 -24.53
N LEU A 466 -7.08 -0.22 -23.48
CA LEU A 466 -8.33 0.54 -23.38
C LEU A 466 -8.12 1.74 -22.48
N ARG A 467 -8.27 2.94 -23.03
CA ARG A 467 -8.07 4.19 -22.31
C ARG A 467 -9.07 5.26 -22.76
N TRP A 468 -9.40 6.18 -21.87
CA TRP A 468 -10.06 7.42 -22.26
C TRP A 468 -9.00 8.42 -22.73
N VAL A 469 -9.23 8.99 -23.90
CA VAL A 469 -8.36 10.00 -24.50
C VAL A 469 -9.12 11.31 -24.53
N ARG A 470 -8.50 12.37 -24.02
CA ARG A 470 -9.11 13.70 -23.99
C ARG A 470 -9.38 14.18 -25.42
N TRP A 471 -10.59 14.69 -25.65
CA TRP A 471 -10.94 15.29 -26.94
C TRP A 471 -10.06 16.50 -27.25
N ASN A 472 -9.42 16.48 -28.43
CA ASN A 472 -8.51 17.52 -28.91
C ASN A 472 -8.95 18.17 -30.24
N GLY A 473 -10.20 17.94 -30.66
CA GLY A 473 -10.76 18.44 -31.92
C GLY A 473 -10.80 17.42 -33.06
N SER A 474 -10.18 16.24 -32.90
CA SER A 474 -10.21 15.17 -33.89
C SER A 474 -10.54 13.82 -33.26
N LEU A 475 -11.18 12.93 -34.03
CA LEU A 475 -11.50 11.58 -33.55
C LEU A 475 -10.22 10.73 -33.47
N PRO A 476 -9.86 10.20 -32.28
CA PRO A 476 -8.64 9.42 -32.13
C PRO A 476 -8.75 8.06 -32.84
N HIS A 477 -7.64 7.58 -33.39
CA HIS A 477 -7.57 6.23 -33.97
C HIS A 477 -7.83 5.17 -32.88
N GLY A 478 -8.69 4.19 -33.20
CA GLY A 478 -9.15 3.19 -32.23
C GLY A 478 -10.37 3.62 -31.40
N ALA A 479 -10.99 4.76 -31.70
CA ALA A 479 -12.24 5.18 -31.06
C ALA A 479 -13.34 4.12 -31.25
N ILE A 480 -14.04 3.79 -30.17
CA ILE A 480 -15.06 2.75 -30.21
C ILE A 480 -16.37 3.34 -30.71
N SER A 481 -16.76 2.90 -31.92
CA SER A 481 -18.00 3.28 -32.58
C SER A 481 -19.14 2.32 -32.26
N PHE A 482 -20.35 2.84 -32.26
CA PHE A 482 -21.61 2.13 -32.17
C PHE A 482 -22.56 2.68 -33.25
N PRO A 483 -23.03 1.84 -34.21
CA PRO A 483 -24.06 2.25 -35.14
C PRO A 483 -25.38 2.37 -34.38
N ASN A 484 -25.95 3.58 -34.31
CA ASN A 484 -27.21 3.83 -33.64
C ASN A 484 -28.38 3.58 -34.62
N PRO A 485 -29.14 2.48 -34.44
CA PRO A 485 -30.18 2.09 -35.38
C PRO A 485 -31.39 3.03 -35.38
N LYS A 486 -31.60 3.82 -34.31
CA LYS A 486 -32.76 4.71 -34.16
C LYS A 486 -32.59 6.02 -34.95
N CYS A 487 -31.36 6.50 -35.10
CA CYS A 487 -31.05 7.79 -35.73
C CYS A 487 -30.22 7.68 -37.02
N SER A 488 -30.02 6.47 -37.56
CA SER A 488 -29.23 6.23 -38.77
C SER A 488 -27.86 6.94 -38.78
N ARG A 489 -27.15 6.92 -37.65
CA ARG A 489 -25.83 7.55 -37.50
C ARG A 489 -24.88 6.69 -36.68
N VAL A 490 -23.58 7.04 -36.72
CA VAL A 490 -22.56 6.43 -35.87
C VAL A 490 -22.30 7.31 -34.66
N ASP A 491 -22.42 6.70 -33.49
CA ASP A 491 -22.11 7.30 -32.19
C ASP A 491 -20.79 6.71 -31.68
N TYR A 492 -19.95 7.52 -31.06
CA TYR A 492 -18.69 7.10 -30.44
C TYR A 492 -18.82 7.15 -28.93
N VAL A 493 -18.28 6.15 -28.24
CA VAL A 493 -18.30 6.08 -26.78
C VAL A 493 -17.48 7.24 -26.21
N SER A 494 -18.17 8.15 -25.50
CA SER A 494 -17.57 9.32 -24.88
C SER A 494 -17.99 9.45 -23.41
N LYS A 495 -17.28 10.28 -22.64
CA LYS A 495 -17.68 10.63 -21.29
C LYS A 495 -17.40 12.09 -20.94
N PHE A 496 -18.22 12.62 -20.04
CA PHE A 496 -17.88 13.79 -19.26
C PHE A 496 -17.84 13.43 -17.78
N MET A 497 -16.68 13.65 -17.14
CA MET A 497 -16.41 13.17 -15.78
C MET A 497 -16.71 11.67 -15.62
N ASN A 498 -17.79 11.31 -14.94
CA ASN A 498 -18.23 9.93 -14.69
C ASN A 498 -19.45 9.51 -15.54
N ASN A 499 -19.99 10.43 -16.34
CA ASN A 499 -21.19 10.17 -17.13
C ASN A 499 -20.78 9.72 -18.54
N ALA A 500 -20.94 8.41 -18.79
CA ALA A 500 -20.83 7.87 -20.13
C ALA A 500 -22.00 8.34 -21.00
N GLY A 501 -21.70 8.61 -22.26
CA GLY A 501 -22.63 9.11 -23.25
C GLY A 501 -22.10 8.85 -24.66
N PHE A 502 -22.36 9.78 -25.58
CA PHE A 502 -21.88 9.67 -26.95
C PHE A 502 -21.38 10.98 -27.55
N TYR A 503 -20.46 10.82 -28.49
CA TYR A 503 -20.04 11.85 -29.44
C TYR A 503 -20.45 11.42 -30.84
N THR A 504 -20.89 12.36 -31.68
CA THR A 504 -21.11 12.09 -33.11
C THR A 504 -20.79 13.35 -33.92
N PRO A 505 -20.04 13.24 -35.04
CA PRO A 505 -19.71 14.40 -35.88
C PRO A 505 -20.95 15.18 -36.35
N SER A 506 -22.07 14.50 -36.54
CA SER A 506 -23.34 15.09 -37.02
C SER A 506 -24.00 16.07 -36.02
N LYS A 507 -23.65 16.03 -34.73
CA LYS A 507 -24.21 16.89 -33.68
C LYS A 507 -23.19 17.90 -33.11
N GLY A 508 -22.09 18.14 -33.83
CA GLY A 508 -21.02 19.03 -33.39
C GLY A 508 -20.06 18.38 -32.38
N SER A 509 -19.01 19.13 -32.02
CA SER A 509 -17.88 18.66 -31.21
C SER A 509 -18.19 18.61 -29.70
N HIS A 510 -19.24 17.88 -29.33
CA HIS A 510 -19.72 17.77 -27.96
C HIS A 510 -19.94 16.30 -27.54
N CYS A 511 -19.67 15.99 -26.27
CA CYS A 511 -20.18 14.78 -25.65
C CYS A 511 -21.59 15.04 -25.11
N TYR A 512 -22.55 14.26 -25.57
CA TYR A 512 -23.92 14.22 -25.06
C TYR A 512 -24.01 13.14 -23.99
N TYR A 513 -24.41 13.50 -22.78
CA TYR A 513 -24.49 12.60 -21.64
C TYR A 513 -25.76 12.86 -20.84
N SER A 514 -26.19 11.86 -20.07
CA SER A 514 -27.39 11.96 -19.26
C SER A 514 -27.07 12.47 -17.85
N MET A 515 -27.85 13.43 -17.34
CA MET A 515 -27.72 13.93 -15.96
C MET A 515 -29.01 14.60 -15.50
N SER A 516 -29.48 14.25 -14.30
CA SER A 516 -30.64 14.89 -13.66
C SER A 516 -31.87 14.94 -14.57
N ASP A 517 -32.24 13.80 -15.16
CA ASP A 517 -33.38 13.62 -16.06
C ASP A 517 -33.28 14.35 -17.42
N LYS A 518 -32.10 14.88 -17.79
CA LYS A 518 -31.85 15.61 -19.04
C LYS A 518 -30.68 15.08 -19.86
N GLU A 519 -30.72 15.37 -21.18
CA GLU A 519 -29.55 15.31 -22.05
C GLU A 519 -28.75 16.60 -21.87
N GLU A 520 -27.54 16.46 -21.36
CA GLU A 520 -26.57 17.54 -21.18
C GLU A 520 -25.45 17.40 -22.22
N ARG A 521 -24.75 18.51 -22.49
CA ARG A 521 -23.60 18.52 -23.40
C ARG A 521 -22.37 19.15 -22.76
N SER A 522 -21.21 18.66 -23.15
CA SER A 522 -19.92 19.23 -22.72
C SER A 522 -18.93 19.28 -23.88
N ASP A 523 -18.20 20.39 -23.97
CA ASP A 523 -17.10 20.61 -24.91
C ASP A 523 -15.79 19.99 -24.40
N THR A 524 -15.74 19.71 -23.10
CA THR A 524 -14.60 19.12 -22.43
C THR A 524 -14.90 17.67 -22.08
N PHE A 525 -14.59 16.73 -22.96
CA PHE A 525 -14.92 15.32 -22.79
C PHE A 525 -13.78 14.39 -23.23
N ASP A 526 -13.93 13.11 -22.94
CA ASP A 526 -13.01 12.06 -23.34
C ASP A 526 -13.69 11.04 -24.27
N ILE A 527 -12.92 10.42 -25.17
CA ILE A 527 -13.33 9.34 -26.06
C ILE A 527 -12.70 8.03 -25.60
N LEU A 528 -13.47 6.94 -25.58
CA LEU A 528 -12.91 5.62 -25.27
C LEU A 528 -12.20 5.06 -26.50
N VAL A 529 -10.92 4.74 -26.33
CA VAL A 529 -10.02 4.25 -27.38
C VAL A 529 -9.55 2.84 -27.04
N ASN A 530 -9.68 1.94 -28.01
CA ASN A 530 -9.03 0.63 -28.04
C ASN A 530 -7.80 0.72 -28.94
N LYS A 531 -6.63 0.92 -28.33
CA LYS A 531 -5.35 1.06 -29.03
C LYS A 531 -5.12 -0.16 -29.94
N ASP A 532 -4.82 0.10 -31.21
CA ASP A 532 -4.58 -0.91 -32.26
C ASP A 532 -5.75 -1.92 -32.43
N TYR A 533 -6.95 -1.59 -31.94
CA TYR A 533 -8.10 -2.50 -31.85
C TYR A 533 -7.76 -3.82 -31.15
N PHE A 534 -6.81 -3.79 -30.21
CA PHE A 534 -6.19 -4.99 -29.68
C PHE A 534 -7.12 -5.81 -28.77
N GLU A 535 -7.96 -5.15 -27.96
CA GLU A 535 -8.86 -5.84 -27.04
C GLU A 535 -10.14 -6.32 -27.75
N PRO A 536 -10.57 -7.58 -27.54
CA PRO A 536 -11.79 -8.11 -28.14
C PRO A 536 -13.02 -7.61 -27.39
N LEU A 537 -13.59 -6.49 -27.83
CA LEU A 537 -14.78 -5.92 -27.18
C LEU A 537 -16.06 -6.60 -27.66
N VAL A 538 -16.94 -6.93 -26.72
CA VAL A 538 -18.26 -7.51 -26.97
C VAL A 538 -19.33 -6.86 -26.09
N TRP A 539 -20.51 -6.67 -26.65
CA TRP A 539 -21.68 -6.20 -25.93
C TRP A 539 -22.41 -7.39 -25.33
N LYS A 540 -22.57 -7.41 -24.00
CA LYS A 540 -23.27 -8.48 -23.28
C LYS A 540 -24.52 -7.94 -22.61
N SER A 541 -25.61 -8.68 -22.71
CA SER A 541 -26.88 -8.25 -22.15
C SER A 541 -26.86 -8.22 -20.63
N GLY A 542 -27.43 -7.15 -20.10
CA GLY A 542 -27.65 -6.88 -18.68
C GLY A 542 -29.09 -6.43 -18.44
N ARG A 543 -29.54 -6.57 -17.19
CA ARG A 543 -30.87 -6.15 -16.79
C ARG A 543 -30.93 -5.85 -15.30
N PHE A 544 -31.78 -4.91 -14.91
CA PHE A 544 -32.07 -4.59 -13.51
C PHE A 544 -30.81 -4.37 -12.65
N GLY A 545 -29.80 -3.71 -13.22
CA GLY A 545 -28.53 -3.43 -12.55
C GLY A 545 -27.47 -4.51 -12.68
N SER A 546 -27.76 -5.64 -13.34
CA SER A 546 -26.74 -6.64 -13.61
C SER A 546 -25.69 -6.09 -14.57
N VAL A 547 -24.43 -6.42 -14.27
CA VAL A 547 -23.26 -6.05 -15.06
C VAL A 547 -22.39 -7.29 -15.23
N PRO A 548 -22.12 -7.74 -16.46
CA PRO A 548 -21.28 -8.90 -16.70
C PRO A 548 -19.83 -8.69 -16.21
N ALA A 549 -19.10 -9.79 -15.99
CA ALA A 549 -17.67 -9.72 -15.72
C ALA A 549 -16.92 -9.02 -16.87
N ASN A 550 -15.79 -8.39 -16.55
CA ASN A 550 -14.95 -7.66 -17.51
C ASN A 550 -15.65 -6.49 -18.23
N SER A 551 -16.66 -5.89 -17.59
CA SER A 551 -17.34 -4.71 -18.09
C SER A 551 -16.48 -3.44 -18.04
N VAL A 552 -16.57 -2.64 -19.10
CA VAL A 552 -15.85 -1.38 -19.25
C VAL A 552 -16.51 -0.30 -18.41
N LYS A 553 -15.73 0.27 -17.48
CA LYS A 553 -16.17 1.33 -16.58
C LYS A 553 -16.02 2.70 -17.23
N ALA A 554 -16.98 3.58 -16.94
CA ALA A 554 -16.88 5.00 -17.28
C ALA A 554 -15.86 5.73 -16.39
N CYS A 555 -15.75 5.32 -15.13
CA CYS A 555 -14.80 5.87 -14.15
C CYS A 555 -14.32 4.78 -13.16
N ALA A 556 -13.09 4.91 -12.67
CA ALA A 556 -12.45 3.92 -11.79
C ALA A 556 -13.17 3.75 -10.44
N LEU A 557 -13.77 4.83 -9.92
CA LEU A 557 -14.34 4.89 -8.57
C LEU A 557 -15.88 4.97 -8.53
N ALA A 558 -16.54 5.24 -9.66
CA ALA A 558 -17.98 5.58 -9.65
C ALA A 558 -18.94 4.39 -9.75
N GLY A 559 -18.45 3.17 -10.03
CA GLY A 559 -19.33 2.00 -10.26
C GLY A 559 -20.28 2.17 -11.46
N VAL A 560 -19.94 3.06 -12.40
CA VAL A 560 -20.70 3.35 -13.62
C VAL A 560 -20.04 2.67 -14.82
N PHE A 561 -20.84 2.06 -15.68
CA PHE A 561 -20.36 1.28 -16.83
C PHE A 561 -20.87 1.86 -18.16
N VAL A 562 -20.13 1.60 -19.23
CA VAL A 562 -20.54 1.96 -20.59
C VAL A 562 -21.64 1.00 -21.03
N GLY A 563 -22.81 1.53 -21.34
CA GLY A 563 -23.96 0.75 -21.80
C GLY A 563 -24.53 1.25 -23.13
N ARG A 564 -25.37 0.41 -23.72
CA ARG A 564 -26.21 0.77 -24.86
C ARG A 564 -27.63 0.25 -24.69
N THR A 565 -28.56 0.93 -25.34
CA THR A 565 -29.99 0.60 -25.37
C THR A 565 -30.55 0.84 -26.77
N SER A 566 -31.86 0.69 -26.96
CA SER A 566 -32.55 1.11 -28.17
C SER A 566 -32.46 2.62 -28.45
N HIS A 567 -32.17 3.46 -27.44
CA HIS A 567 -32.01 4.91 -27.61
C HIS A 567 -30.58 5.34 -27.95
N GLY A 568 -29.59 4.45 -27.77
CA GLY A 568 -28.18 4.75 -28.06
C GLY A 568 -27.25 4.38 -26.90
N LEU A 569 -26.09 5.04 -26.87
CA LEU A 569 -25.09 4.85 -25.81
C LEU A 569 -25.47 5.64 -24.56
N GLY A 570 -25.02 5.15 -23.40
CA GLY A 570 -25.27 5.81 -22.12
C GLY A 570 -24.53 5.15 -20.98
N LYS A 571 -25.01 5.41 -19.76
CA LYS A 571 -24.38 4.96 -18.53
C LYS A 571 -25.24 3.91 -17.83
N VAL A 572 -24.64 2.77 -17.51
CA VAL A 572 -25.26 1.74 -16.66
C VAL A 572 -24.87 2.02 -15.23
N VAL A 573 -25.87 2.16 -14.37
CA VAL A 573 -25.70 2.43 -12.94
C VAL A 573 -26.35 1.27 -12.19
N PRO A 574 -25.58 0.23 -11.80
CA PRO A 574 -26.09 -0.98 -11.15
C PRO A 574 -26.98 -0.70 -9.96
N LYS A 575 -26.56 0.28 -9.16
CA LYS A 575 -27.27 0.75 -7.98
C LYS A 575 -28.69 1.26 -8.30
N HIS A 576 -28.87 1.93 -9.44
CA HIS A 576 -30.18 2.42 -9.88
C HIS A 576 -30.93 1.37 -10.72
N LYS A 577 -30.35 0.18 -10.90
CA LYS A 577 -30.92 -0.94 -11.64
C LYS A 577 -31.21 -0.63 -13.11
N ALA A 578 -30.56 0.38 -13.69
CA ALA A 578 -30.90 0.88 -15.02
C ALA A 578 -29.69 1.41 -15.81
N CYS A 579 -29.90 1.50 -17.12
CA CYS A 579 -29.08 2.26 -18.06
C CYS A 579 -29.79 3.58 -18.39
N PHE A 580 -29.04 4.69 -18.34
CA PHE A 580 -29.53 6.03 -18.63
C PHE A 580 -28.90 6.54 -19.92
N CYS A 581 -29.73 6.78 -20.93
CA CYS A 581 -29.31 7.23 -22.25
C CYS A 581 -29.81 8.65 -22.54
N PRO A 582 -28.95 9.60 -22.93
CA PRO A 582 -29.38 10.89 -23.44
C PRO A 582 -30.02 10.73 -24.84
N TYR A 583 -31.18 11.34 -25.05
CA TYR A 583 -31.83 11.40 -26.35
C TYR A 583 -32.75 12.63 -26.45
N GLU A 584 -32.55 13.45 -27.49
CA GLU A 584 -33.43 14.60 -27.85
C GLU A 584 -33.77 15.52 -26.66
N GLY A 585 -32.77 15.88 -25.86
CA GLY A 585 -32.94 16.79 -24.71
C GLY A 585 -33.30 16.09 -23.38
N ASN A 586 -33.65 14.80 -23.40
CA ASN A 586 -34.12 14.07 -22.22
C ASN A 586 -33.20 12.89 -21.84
N GLU A 587 -33.25 12.47 -20.57
CA GLU A 587 -32.64 11.21 -20.10
C GLU A 587 -33.69 10.09 -20.12
N TYR A 588 -33.37 8.98 -20.79
CA TYR A 588 -34.21 7.78 -20.85
C TYR A 588 -33.63 6.67 -19.98
N CYS A 589 -34.48 6.13 -19.11
CA CYS A 589 -34.14 5.06 -18.19
C CYS A 589 -34.58 3.70 -18.77
N HIS A 590 -33.65 2.74 -18.83
CA HIS A 590 -33.89 1.40 -19.34
C HIS A 590 -33.48 0.32 -18.34
N ASN A 591 -34.39 -0.60 -18.07
CA ASN A 591 -34.12 -1.76 -17.21
C ASN A 591 -33.46 -2.93 -17.96
N PHE A 592 -33.45 -2.89 -19.29
CA PHE A 592 -32.79 -3.85 -20.17
C PHE A 592 -31.82 -3.10 -21.08
N TYR A 593 -30.58 -3.57 -21.14
CA TYR A 593 -29.48 -2.88 -21.82
C TYR A 593 -28.37 -3.88 -22.15
N ASP A 594 -27.44 -3.50 -23.02
CA ASP A 594 -26.17 -4.21 -23.13
C ASP A 594 -25.06 -3.39 -22.47
N VAL A 595 -24.09 -4.08 -21.87
CA VAL A 595 -22.89 -3.49 -21.29
C VAL A 595 -21.70 -3.82 -22.18
N LEU A 596 -20.81 -2.85 -22.37
CA LEU A 596 -19.57 -3.07 -23.11
C LEU A 596 -18.60 -3.88 -22.24
N THR A 597 -18.08 -4.99 -22.76
CA THR A 597 -17.20 -5.90 -22.02
C THR A 597 -15.99 -6.31 -22.85
N ILE A 598 -14.90 -6.70 -22.18
CA ILE A 598 -13.78 -7.37 -22.83
C ILE A 598 -14.09 -8.87 -22.85
N SER A 599 -13.98 -9.49 -24.02
CA SER A 599 -14.23 -10.92 -24.24
C SER A 599 -13.19 -11.76 -23.48
N GLU A 600 -13.68 -12.84 -22.85
CA GLU A 600 -12.87 -13.86 -22.16
C GLU A 600 -12.46 -15.01 -23.08
N GLU A 601 -12.50 -14.80 -24.40
CA GLU A 601 -12.06 -15.81 -25.35
C GLU A 601 -10.63 -16.26 -25.04
N ASN A 602 -10.43 -17.57 -25.00
CA ASN A 602 -9.10 -18.17 -24.94
C ASN A 602 -8.28 -17.69 -26.16
N TYR A 603 -7.06 -17.24 -25.89
CA TYR A 603 -6.10 -16.84 -26.92
C TYR A 603 -4.75 -17.44 -26.62
N PHE A 604 -3.98 -17.69 -27.68
CA PHE A 604 -2.54 -17.91 -27.57
C PHE A 604 -1.83 -16.56 -27.65
N GLN A 605 -0.82 -16.32 -26.81
CA GLN A 605 -0.07 -15.08 -26.85
C GLN A 605 1.42 -15.27 -27.11
N GLN A 606 1.98 -14.36 -27.89
CA GLN A 606 3.39 -14.29 -28.25
C GLN A 606 3.93 -12.90 -27.98
N MET A 607 5.08 -12.83 -27.32
CA MET A 607 5.82 -11.60 -27.13
C MET A 607 7.17 -11.70 -27.82
N PHE A 608 7.48 -10.72 -28.66
CA PHE A 608 8.69 -10.70 -29.49
C PHE A 608 9.14 -9.27 -29.75
N ASP A 609 10.25 -9.10 -30.47
CA ASP A 609 10.92 -7.81 -30.68
C ASP A 609 11.17 -7.07 -29.34
N ILE A 610 11.64 -7.81 -28.32
CA ILE A 610 11.92 -7.25 -27.00
C ILE A 610 13.24 -6.48 -27.05
N ILE A 611 13.17 -5.18 -26.75
CA ILE A 611 14.30 -4.27 -26.67
C ILE A 611 14.42 -3.79 -25.22
N TYR A 612 15.52 -4.18 -24.58
CA TYR A 612 15.82 -3.79 -23.20
C TYR A 612 16.59 -2.47 -23.18
N LYS A 613 16.20 -1.58 -22.27
CA LYS A 613 16.91 -0.34 -21.97
C LYS A 613 17.99 -0.62 -20.91
N THR A 614 19.12 -1.15 -21.36
CA THR A 614 20.22 -1.58 -20.47
C THR A 614 21.09 -0.41 -19.98
N GLU A 615 20.79 0.80 -20.39
CA GLU A 615 21.40 2.06 -19.94
C GLU A 615 20.75 2.61 -18.67
N LEU A 616 19.46 2.30 -18.40
CA LEU A 616 18.68 2.77 -17.24
C LEU A 616 18.71 1.77 -16.05
N LYS A 617 19.84 1.11 -15.83
CA LYS A 617 19.97 -0.04 -14.91
C LYS A 617 19.83 0.35 -13.43
N THR A 618 18.91 -0.31 -12.72
CA THR A 618 18.96 -0.44 -11.26
C THR A 618 19.33 -1.88 -10.90
N VAL A 619 20.62 -2.14 -10.68
CA VAL A 619 21.09 -3.39 -10.05
C VAL A 619 21.27 -3.11 -8.57
N VAL A 620 20.48 -3.77 -7.74
CA VAL A 620 20.56 -3.62 -6.28
C VAL A 620 21.20 -4.86 -5.69
N ARG A 621 22.36 -4.69 -5.07
CA ARG A 621 23.05 -5.75 -4.31
C ARG A 621 22.69 -5.65 -2.85
N GLN A 622 22.29 -6.77 -2.26
CA GLN A 622 22.07 -6.89 -0.82
C GLN A 622 23.08 -7.89 -0.27
N SER A 623 24.10 -7.39 0.43
CA SER A 623 25.17 -8.21 0.99
C SER A 623 24.81 -8.83 2.35
N ASN A 624 25.52 -9.90 2.71
CA ASN A 624 25.56 -10.52 4.06
C ASN A 624 24.25 -11.14 4.56
N LYS A 625 23.54 -11.88 3.70
CA LYS A 625 22.41 -12.71 4.15
C LYS A 625 22.84 -14.17 4.30
N ILE A 626 22.44 -14.81 5.39
CA ILE A 626 22.46 -16.27 5.50
C ILE A 626 21.35 -16.79 4.56
N LEU A 627 21.75 -17.46 3.49
CA LEU A 627 20.88 -17.94 2.43
C LEU A 627 20.30 -19.32 2.75
N GLY A 628 21.07 -20.13 3.46
CA GLY A 628 20.69 -21.48 3.88
C GLY A 628 21.68 -22.05 4.86
N ASN A 629 21.33 -23.20 5.42
CA ASN A 629 22.21 -23.97 6.27
C ASN A 629 22.08 -25.47 6.00
N THR A 630 23.08 -26.22 6.41
CA THR A 630 23.07 -27.68 6.44
C THR A 630 23.82 -28.14 7.68
N THR A 631 23.67 -29.41 8.06
CA THR A 631 24.35 -29.98 9.23
C THR A 631 25.38 -30.98 8.75
N ILE A 632 26.56 -30.91 9.34
CA ILE A 632 27.58 -31.96 9.27
C ILE A 632 27.68 -32.61 10.64
N ASP A 633 27.70 -33.94 10.68
CA ASP A 633 27.82 -34.71 11.90
C ASP A 633 28.87 -35.81 11.76
N ASN A 634 29.52 -36.10 12.89
CA ASN A 634 30.37 -37.26 13.05
C ASN A 634 29.80 -38.10 14.18
N LEU A 635 29.21 -39.23 13.80
CA LEU A 635 28.63 -40.21 14.71
C LEU A 635 29.66 -41.23 15.20
N HIS A 636 30.90 -41.18 14.69
CA HIS A 636 31.96 -42.09 15.11
C HIS A 636 32.57 -41.66 16.46
N ASP A 637 33.13 -42.64 17.16
CA ASP A 637 33.81 -42.46 18.46
C ASP A 637 35.24 -41.90 18.31
N HIS A 638 35.67 -41.52 17.10
CA HIS A 638 36.99 -40.94 16.81
C HIS A 638 36.88 -39.68 15.93
N CYS A 639 37.88 -38.78 15.98
CA CYS A 639 37.91 -37.57 15.13
C CYS A 639 38.06 -38.00 13.65
N VAL A 640 37.23 -37.44 12.75
CA VAL A 640 37.27 -37.74 11.30
C VAL A 640 37.85 -36.54 10.55
N GLN A 641 38.82 -36.80 9.67
CA GLN A 641 39.38 -35.80 8.76
C GLN A 641 38.83 -36.02 7.35
N THR A 642 38.07 -35.05 6.83
CA THR A 642 37.38 -35.18 5.53
C THR A 642 37.47 -33.89 4.70
N SER A 643 37.33 -34.04 3.40
CA SER A 643 37.14 -32.96 2.42
C SER A 643 35.66 -32.69 2.19
N LEU A 644 35.19 -31.47 2.48
CA LEU A 644 33.81 -31.06 2.21
C LEU A 644 33.69 -30.44 0.81
N GLN A 645 32.83 -30.99 -0.04
CA GLN A 645 32.43 -30.43 -1.33
C GLN A 645 30.96 -29.98 -1.27
N ILE A 646 30.71 -28.69 -1.51
CA ILE A 646 29.37 -28.10 -1.41
C ILE A 646 28.83 -27.79 -2.81
N GLN A 647 27.65 -28.32 -3.12
CA GLN A 647 26.90 -27.98 -4.32
C GLN A 647 25.65 -27.18 -3.94
N ILE A 648 25.54 -25.96 -4.42
CA ILE A 648 24.40 -25.08 -4.16
C ILE A 648 23.45 -25.16 -5.35
N ARG A 649 22.18 -25.44 -5.09
CA ARG A 649 21.12 -25.49 -6.10
C ARG A 649 20.01 -24.53 -5.74
N PHE A 650 19.59 -23.72 -6.71
CA PHE A 650 18.46 -22.84 -6.54
C PHE A 650 17.78 -22.55 -7.87
N ALA A 651 16.47 -22.36 -7.84
CA ALA A 651 15.73 -21.84 -8.98
C ALA A 651 15.67 -20.32 -8.90
N MET A 652 15.75 -19.65 -10.04
CA MET A 652 15.54 -18.21 -10.19
C MET A 652 14.33 -17.93 -11.07
N GLU A 653 13.62 -16.85 -10.74
CA GLU A 653 12.50 -16.36 -11.56
C GLU A 653 12.97 -15.23 -12.47
N LYS A 654 12.53 -15.29 -13.73
CA LYS A 654 12.68 -14.26 -14.75
C LYS A 654 11.29 -13.85 -15.21
N CYS A 655 10.90 -12.62 -14.91
CA CYS A 655 9.55 -12.11 -15.15
C CYS A 655 9.57 -10.96 -16.14
N TRP A 656 8.82 -11.08 -17.23
CA TRP A 656 8.51 -9.97 -18.12
C TRP A 656 7.20 -9.32 -17.67
N ASP A 657 7.31 -8.39 -16.73
CA ASP A 657 6.15 -7.69 -16.20
C ASP A 657 5.67 -6.62 -17.19
N ILE A 658 4.51 -6.86 -17.77
CA ILE A 658 3.88 -5.95 -18.75
C ILE A 658 2.80 -5.06 -18.10
N GLY A 659 2.78 -4.97 -16.76
CA GLY A 659 1.84 -4.18 -15.99
C GLY A 659 0.42 -4.75 -15.94
N ARG A 660 0.26 -6.02 -16.33
CA ARG A 660 -1.04 -6.71 -16.36
C ARG A 660 -0.92 -8.22 -16.18
N SER A 661 -1.94 -8.82 -15.58
CA SER A 661 -2.04 -10.27 -15.46
C SER A 661 -2.44 -10.91 -16.80
N THR A 662 -1.83 -12.06 -17.09
CA THR A 662 -2.26 -12.96 -18.16
C THR A 662 -3.43 -13.81 -17.65
N ALA A 663 -4.44 -14.07 -18.49
CA ALA A 663 -5.58 -14.89 -18.11
C ALA A 663 -5.13 -16.33 -17.75
N ALA A 664 -5.79 -16.95 -16.77
CA ALA A 664 -5.45 -18.30 -16.33
C ALA A 664 -5.60 -19.30 -17.49
N GLY A 665 -4.61 -20.18 -17.67
CA GLY A 665 -4.59 -21.18 -18.75
C GLY A 665 -4.11 -20.66 -20.11
N VAL A 666 -3.75 -19.38 -20.24
CA VAL A 666 -3.13 -18.85 -21.46
C VAL A 666 -1.64 -19.18 -21.50
N GLU A 667 -1.26 -19.92 -22.53
CA GLU A 667 0.15 -20.17 -22.86
C GLU A 667 0.80 -18.91 -23.46
N THR A 668 2.01 -18.62 -23.00
CA THR A 668 2.77 -17.43 -23.38
C THR A 668 4.12 -17.84 -23.91
N GLN A 669 4.33 -17.59 -25.20
CA GLN A 669 5.62 -17.77 -25.83
C GLN A 669 6.36 -16.43 -25.88
N ILE A 670 7.60 -16.41 -25.39
CA ILE A 670 8.46 -15.23 -25.41
C ILE A 670 9.68 -15.53 -26.28
N THR A 671 9.97 -14.62 -27.22
CA THR A 671 11.19 -14.65 -28.03
C THR A 671 12.04 -13.43 -27.71
N ALA A 672 13.16 -13.63 -27.00
CA ALA A 672 13.99 -12.53 -26.52
C ALA A 672 15.46 -12.92 -26.34
N HIS A 673 16.33 -11.91 -26.34
CA HIS A 673 17.68 -12.04 -25.77
C HIS A 673 17.57 -11.98 -24.25
N VAL A 674 17.67 -13.12 -23.56
CA VAL A 674 17.40 -13.17 -22.11
C VAL A 674 18.56 -12.50 -21.35
N PRO A 675 18.30 -11.47 -20.52
CA PRO A 675 19.35 -10.86 -19.71
C PRO A 675 19.88 -11.83 -18.64
N TYR A 676 21.18 -11.80 -18.40
CA TYR A 676 21.84 -12.52 -17.31
C TYR A 676 22.97 -11.66 -16.71
N PHE A 677 23.43 -12.03 -15.51
CA PHE A 677 24.51 -11.33 -14.81
C PHE A 677 25.86 -11.97 -15.14
N ASP A 678 26.84 -11.13 -15.52
CA ASP A 678 28.22 -11.53 -15.76
C ASP A 678 29.17 -10.50 -15.15
N LYS A 679 30.06 -10.94 -14.24
CA LYS A 679 31.18 -10.15 -13.70
C LYS A 679 30.82 -8.68 -13.35
N LYS A 680 29.64 -8.49 -12.73
CA LYS A 680 29.03 -7.21 -12.29
C LYS A 680 28.28 -6.37 -13.34
N GLN A 681 28.07 -6.86 -14.57
CA GLN A 681 27.26 -6.21 -15.59
C GLN A 681 26.09 -7.11 -16.04
N ILE A 682 25.06 -6.50 -16.64
CA ILE A 682 23.97 -7.25 -17.28
C ILE A 682 24.33 -7.41 -18.76
N THR A 683 24.41 -8.66 -19.20
CA THR A 683 24.67 -9.05 -20.58
C THR A 683 23.43 -9.70 -21.17
N LEU A 684 23.24 -9.54 -22.48
CA LEU A 684 22.15 -10.17 -23.21
C LEU A 684 22.62 -11.48 -23.83
N GLY A 685 21.93 -12.58 -23.49
CA GLY A 685 22.23 -13.88 -24.08
C GLY A 685 21.79 -14.00 -25.55
N ALA A 686 22.02 -15.18 -26.12
CA ALA A 686 21.48 -15.53 -27.43
C ALA A 686 19.95 -15.39 -27.44
N LYS A 687 19.39 -15.01 -28.60
CA LYS A 687 17.95 -14.94 -28.80
C LYS A 687 17.36 -16.34 -28.64
N LYS A 688 16.46 -16.52 -27.68
CA LYS A 688 15.79 -17.79 -27.42
C LYS A 688 14.28 -17.61 -27.44
N THR A 689 13.59 -18.68 -27.82
CA THR A 689 12.13 -18.79 -27.71
C THR A 689 11.81 -19.80 -26.64
N PHE A 690 11.01 -19.41 -25.65
CA PHE A 690 10.63 -20.28 -24.53
C PHE A 690 9.15 -20.07 -24.17
N GLN A 691 8.59 -21.09 -23.55
CA GLN A 691 7.24 -21.05 -22.98
C GLN A 691 7.33 -20.64 -21.51
N CYS A 692 6.43 -19.76 -21.07
CA CYS A 692 6.35 -19.38 -19.67
C CYS A 692 5.43 -20.33 -18.91
N ASN A 693 5.87 -20.78 -17.75
CA ASN A 693 5.13 -21.74 -16.92
C ASN A 693 3.91 -21.09 -16.24
N LYS A 694 3.97 -19.76 -16.02
CA LYS A 694 2.89 -19.00 -15.38
C LYS A 694 2.86 -17.56 -15.90
N GLY A 695 1.90 -17.26 -16.78
CA GLY A 695 1.78 -15.92 -17.37
C GLY A 695 3.05 -15.55 -18.15
N THR A 696 3.78 -14.55 -17.68
CA THR A 696 5.04 -14.08 -18.31
C THR A 696 6.28 -14.39 -17.46
N VAL A 697 6.23 -15.43 -16.63
CA VAL A 697 7.34 -15.88 -15.77
C VAL A 697 7.99 -17.15 -16.31
N LEU A 698 9.31 -17.10 -16.44
CA LEU A 698 10.18 -18.23 -16.70
C LEU A 698 10.91 -18.62 -15.40
N LEU A 699 10.87 -19.90 -15.05
CA LEU A 699 11.66 -20.47 -13.95
C LEU A 699 12.89 -21.14 -14.55
N GLU A 700 14.06 -20.83 -14.02
CA GLU A 700 15.34 -21.41 -14.47
C GLU A 700 16.11 -21.94 -13.26
N GLU A 701 16.56 -23.19 -13.33
CA GLU A 701 17.37 -23.79 -12.29
C GLU A 701 18.85 -23.47 -12.52
N LYS A 702 19.52 -22.97 -11.48
CA LYS A 702 20.96 -22.72 -11.46
C LYS A 702 21.61 -23.66 -10.46
N ILE A 703 22.66 -24.34 -10.92
CA ILE A 703 23.51 -25.21 -10.12
C ILE A 703 24.86 -24.52 -10.03
N HIS A 704 25.31 -24.23 -8.81
CA HIS A 704 26.62 -23.68 -8.53
C HIS A 704 27.42 -24.70 -7.72
N GLU A 705 28.57 -25.11 -8.22
CA GLU A 705 29.48 -26.02 -7.52
C GLU A 705 30.60 -25.22 -6.86
N MET A 706 30.70 -25.30 -5.53
CA MET A 706 31.84 -24.73 -4.82
C MET A 706 33.02 -25.69 -5.00
N HIS A 707 34.00 -25.30 -5.82
CA HIS A 707 35.18 -26.12 -6.10
C HIS A 707 36.24 -26.10 -4.99
N GLN A 708 36.05 -25.28 -3.95
CA GLN A 708 36.99 -25.22 -2.83
C GLN A 708 36.79 -26.42 -1.91
N ILE A 709 37.77 -27.33 -1.90
CA ILE A 709 37.82 -28.46 -0.98
C ILE A 709 38.20 -27.95 0.40
N PHE A 710 37.30 -28.06 1.38
CA PHE A 710 37.60 -27.69 2.77
C PHE A 710 38.05 -28.92 3.54
N ASN A 711 39.29 -28.92 4.02
CA ASN A 711 39.78 -29.93 4.96
C ASN A 711 39.26 -29.59 6.35
N ILE A 712 38.33 -30.38 6.88
CA ILE A 712 37.71 -30.17 8.18
C ILE A 712 38.02 -31.37 9.08
N ASN A 713 38.45 -31.08 10.31
CA ASN A 713 38.57 -32.08 11.37
C ASN A 713 37.28 -32.02 12.21
N ILE A 714 36.48 -33.08 12.15
CA ILE A 714 35.21 -33.18 12.86
C ILE A 714 35.44 -34.00 14.14
N PRO A 715 35.23 -33.42 15.34
CA PRO A 715 35.39 -34.15 16.60
C PRO A 715 34.48 -35.39 16.68
N ALA A 716 34.88 -36.40 17.45
CA ALA A 716 34.04 -37.56 17.75
C ALA A 716 32.70 -37.11 18.37
N ARG A 717 31.61 -37.81 18.03
CA ARG A 717 30.26 -37.53 18.56
C ARG A 717 29.88 -36.05 18.53
N SER A 718 30.04 -35.41 17.38
CA SER A 718 29.79 -33.99 17.27
C SER A 718 29.02 -33.62 16.01
N LYS A 719 28.28 -32.53 16.08
CA LYS A 719 27.58 -31.93 14.94
C LYS A 719 27.87 -30.44 14.85
N SER A 720 27.93 -29.91 13.64
CA SER A 720 28.03 -28.49 13.38
C SER A 720 27.08 -28.08 12.25
N THR A 721 26.63 -26.84 12.29
CA THR A 721 25.85 -26.23 11.23
C THR A 721 26.79 -25.49 10.27
N VAL A 722 26.69 -25.80 8.99
CA VAL A 722 27.34 -25.05 7.91
C VAL A 722 26.34 -24.04 7.36
N GLN A 723 26.60 -22.76 7.58
CA GLN A 723 25.81 -21.65 7.06
C GLN A 723 26.37 -21.17 5.72
N ILE A 724 25.52 -21.01 4.72
CA ILE A 724 25.87 -20.38 3.46
C ILE A 724 25.45 -18.93 3.51
N GLN A 725 26.43 -18.04 3.45
CA GLN A 725 26.24 -16.62 3.22
C GLN A 725 26.41 -16.32 1.73
N GLY A 726 25.75 -15.28 1.25
CA GLY A 726 25.95 -14.77 -0.10
C GLY A 726 25.24 -13.43 -0.32
N GLU A 727 25.34 -12.91 -1.53
CA GLU A 727 24.67 -11.69 -1.96
C GLU A 727 23.39 -12.02 -2.74
N ILE A 728 22.34 -11.21 -2.53
CA ILE A 728 21.17 -11.20 -3.42
C ILE A 728 21.33 -10.07 -4.42
N ILE A 729 21.36 -10.40 -5.71
CA ILE A 729 21.40 -9.43 -6.81
C ILE A 729 20.03 -9.33 -7.42
N ASN A 730 19.46 -8.12 -7.40
CA ASN A 730 18.18 -7.81 -8.04
C ASN A 730 18.40 -6.97 -9.29
N ALA A 731 17.69 -7.26 -10.38
CA ALA A 731 17.62 -6.40 -11.57
C ALA A 731 16.19 -6.09 -11.97
N CYS A 732 15.96 -4.82 -12.27
CA CYS A 732 14.79 -4.30 -12.95
C CYS A 732 15.26 -3.59 -14.23
N ILE A 733 14.82 -4.06 -15.40
CA ILE A 733 15.24 -3.53 -16.70
C ILE A 733 14.00 -3.16 -17.52
N PRO A 734 13.75 -1.86 -17.79
CA PRO A 734 12.67 -1.46 -18.67
C PRO A 734 12.84 -2.04 -20.07
N PHE A 735 11.74 -2.44 -20.71
CA PHE A 735 11.75 -2.92 -22.09
C PHE A 735 10.54 -2.44 -22.90
N THR A 736 10.69 -2.45 -24.21
CA THR A 736 9.59 -2.36 -25.17
C THR A 736 9.48 -3.66 -25.96
N ALA A 737 8.26 -4.07 -26.30
CA ALA A 737 8.03 -5.31 -27.05
C ALA A 737 6.79 -5.20 -27.95
N LYS A 738 6.64 -6.16 -28.87
CA LYS A 738 5.38 -6.43 -29.56
C LYS A 738 4.67 -7.59 -28.88
N LEU A 739 3.38 -7.42 -28.63
CA LEU A 739 2.50 -8.46 -28.13
C LEU A 739 1.50 -8.83 -29.23
N LYS A 740 1.47 -10.11 -29.59
CA LYS A 740 0.51 -10.67 -30.54
C LYS A 740 -0.35 -11.69 -29.83
N ARG A 741 -1.66 -11.57 -30.00
CA ARG A 741 -2.65 -12.53 -29.49
C ARG A 741 -3.44 -13.10 -30.64
N LYS A 742 -3.60 -14.42 -30.66
CA LYS A 742 -4.42 -15.12 -31.64
C LYS A 742 -5.76 -15.47 -31.01
N TYR A 743 -6.76 -14.64 -31.30
CA TYR A 743 -8.15 -14.88 -30.90
C TYR A 743 -8.86 -15.74 -31.94
N LYS A 744 -10.06 -16.27 -31.61
CA LYS A 744 -10.94 -16.91 -32.60
C LYS A 744 -11.32 -15.95 -33.72
N SER A 745 -11.51 -14.67 -33.39
CA SER A 745 -11.80 -13.61 -34.36
C SER A 745 -10.63 -13.25 -35.29
N GLY A 746 -9.45 -13.83 -35.09
CA GLY A 746 -8.22 -13.52 -35.84
C GLY A 746 -7.09 -12.95 -34.97
N PRO A 747 -5.87 -12.86 -35.54
CA PRO A 747 -4.71 -12.35 -34.83
C PRO A 747 -4.78 -10.83 -34.64
N ARG A 748 -4.37 -10.35 -33.48
CA ARG A 748 -4.24 -8.92 -33.14
C ARG A 748 -2.86 -8.65 -32.57
N GLN A 749 -2.34 -7.44 -32.78
CA GLN A 749 -1.00 -7.07 -32.35
C GLN A 749 -0.96 -5.63 -31.83
N THR A 750 -0.16 -5.38 -30.79
CA THR A 750 0.11 -4.04 -30.26
C THR A 750 1.53 -3.93 -29.72
N SER A 751 2.01 -2.70 -29.56
CA SER A 751 3.27 -2.41 -28.87
C SER A 751 3.04 -2.14 -27.39
N ILE A 752 3.89 -2.74 -26.56
CA ILE A 752 3.81 -2.71 -25.10
C ILE A 752 5.12 -2.23 -24.48
N LYS A 753 5.01 -1.72 -23.26
CA LYS A 753 6.13 -1.41 -22.37
C LYS A 753 6.04 -2.29 -21.14
N GLY A 754 7.18 -2.65 -20.56
CA GLY A 754 7.23 -3.48 -19.37
C GLY A 754 8.56 -3.34 -18.63
N VAL A 755 8.70 -4.08 -17.55
CA VAL A 755 9.92 -4.19 -16.74
C VAL A 755 10.27 -5.66 -16.62
N PHE A 756 11.49 -6.01 -17.05
CA PHE A 756 12.07 -7.31 -16.81
C PHE A 756 12.61 -7.36 -15.38
N LYS A 757 12.17 -8.34 -14.59
CA LYS A 757 12.52 -8.50 -13.18
C LYS A 757 13.19 -9.85 -12.97
N THR A 758 14.29 -9.87 -12.26
CA THR A 758 14.95 -11.11 -11.83
C THR A 758 15.74 -10.90 -10.54
N ALA A 759 15.94 -11.99 -9.80
CA ALA A 759 16.78 -12.04 -8.62
C ALA A 759 17.67 -13.30 -8.68
N SER A 760 18.94 -13.16 -8.30
CA SER A 760 19.92 -14.26 -8.23
C SER A 760 20.70 -14.20 -6.92
N TYR A 761 21.25 -15.34 -6.51
CA TYR A 761 22.27 -15.40 -5.47
C TYR A 761 23.65 -15.49 -6.11
N GLU A 762 24.60 -14.71 -5.63
CA GLU A 762 26.01 -14.77 -6.05
C GLU A 762 26.93 -14.60 -4.83
N ASP A 763 28.26 -14.66 -5.04
CA ASP A 763 29.28 -14.39 -4.03
C ASP A 763 29.12 -15.27 -2.76
N PHE A 764 28.95 -16.59 -2.97
CA PHE A 764 28.71 -17.55 -1.90
C PHE A 764 29.92 -17.72 -0.96
N LYS A 765 29.62 -17.91 0.32
CA LYS A 765 30.59 -18.18 1.37
C LYS A 765 30.03 -19.19 2.36
N ALA A 766 30.79 -20.24 2.65
CA ALA A 766 30.45 -21.19 3.70
C ALA A 766 31.07 -20.77 5.04
N ILE A 767 30.31 -20.87 6.12
CA ILE A 767 30.74 -20.66 7.50
C ILE A 767 30.36 -21.90 8.29
N VAL A 768 31.35 -22.53 8.94
CA VAL A 768 31.12 -23.68 9.81
C VAL A 768 31.01 -23.17 11.24
N ASP A 769 29.87 -23.42 11.88
CA ASP A 769 29.62 -23.06 13.28
C ASP A 769 30.45 -23.95 14.21
N GLN A 770 30.43 -23.63 15.51
CA GLN A 770 31.10 -24.47 16.51
C GLN A 770 30.48 -25.87 16.57
N PHE A 771 31.33 -26.89 16.68
CA PHE A 771 30.89 -28.26 16.89
C PHE A 771 30.30 -28.41 18.29
N GLN A 772 29.10 -29.01 18.35
CA GLN A 772 28.40 -29.35 19.57
C GLN A 772 28.45 -30.87 19.77
N SER A 773 28.64 -31.31 21.02
CA SER A 773 28.55 -32.74 21.36
C SER A 773 27.14 -33.27 21.07
N THR A 774 27.05 -34.48 20.55
CA THR A 774 25.78 -35.20 20.32
C THR A 774 25.37 -36.06 21.51
N GLU A 775 26.07 -35.99 22.66
CA GLU A 775 25.73 -36.74 23.86
C GLU A 775 24.49 -36.16 24.57
N THR A 776 23.42 -36.97 24.58
CA THR A 776 22.38 -36.98 25.63
C THR A 776 22.64 -38.10 26.60
#